data_AF-A0A1D1VNP3-F1
#
_entry.id   AF-A0A1D1VNP3-F1
#
_cell.length_a   1.000
_cell.length_b   1.000
_cell.length_c   1.000
_cell.angle_alpha   90.00
_cell.angle_beta   90.00
_cell.angle_gamma   90.00
#
_symmetry.space_group_name_H-M   'P 1'
#
loop_
_entity.id
_entity.type
_entity.pdbx_description
1 polymer ?
#
loop_
_entity_poly.entity_id
_entity_poly.type
_entity_poly.pdbx_seq_one_letter_code
_entity_poly.pdbx_strand_id
1 'polypeptide(L)'
;MNNTTFSSNTELGWVGVNAVLHCFALLTNLTFVMVAVIDRTGLAGPRLLILNLAVCGLILSAGWYPATTFMAQRWQPDPPPSCSFFAGTIFFVTATNWSDVPLAINRIVAICFPLYYRSFNTRLVSCVMIILSWVVPLALVLLTFFRIGAAFVGAPYGTCVIRALRPFGKIYSFVPAVIPFALVGLACCELFTAAHLKTRVSNKLSTRSKRLLKRRLNIATAMLATLMWHVLMSFPIIYVSYGLPQVISQKPWLGNVIRGCTTLEFAISPKSETWPSCNRGENLRLINDMTLAEKLGQLQQLSGTWYGEVADYDIPPIKQGLAGSILNVHGAARTNQIQRWALESRLKIPVLIAVDVIHGFRTLFPIPLDETASWDLEAVEQAAAIAAAEARSVGIHWTFAPMFDVMRDPRWSRIVEGSGEDVHLGNLMAKARIRGFQVSCQDSRGQGEYTLMSRFGVFQGTDYSAPDRVLACAKHFAAYGAAEAGRDYNGADMSERRLREIYLPPFKAAVDAGVGSFMTAFNDLSGVPATDNKFLLTKVLRDEWKFDGLVVYDWDAVYELINHQYATNKSEAAMHAVNAGTDMEMNSRTYVTHGAQLIQSGKVSTGTVNTAVRNIVRIKFRLELFDNSFTDETLESQTLFKEKFVAAARNITARTMVLLKNENNLLPVSTTIGKLAVIGGLAADKYETTDHWPGDVHWQNFVTMLDGIMTKLGVTSTNGQVTYAEGCDAYCSNTLTFDNAVRVARAADFVVVAVGEPREYSGEAG
;
A
#
# COMPACT_ATOMS: atom_id res chain seq x y z
N MET A 1 -28.30 63.75 16.81
CA MET A 1 -27.08 64.49 17.18
C MET A 1 -25.93 63.92 16.37
N ASN A 2 -25.28 64.79 15.59
CA ASN A 2 -24.14 64.62 14.68
C ASN A 2 -24.23 63.51 13.61
N ASN A 3 -24.79 63.88 12.46
CA ASN A 3 -24.54 63.26 11.15
C ASN A 3 -23.06 63.45 10.79
N THR A 4 -22.19 62.52 11.20
CA THR A 4 -20.90 62.34 10.54
C THR A 4 -21.15 61.55 9.26
N THR A 5 -21.33 62.26 8.15
CA THR A 5 -21.18 61.67 6.81
C THR A 5 -19.74 61.19 6.67
N PHE A 6 -19.53 59.88 6.82
CA PHE A 6 -18.26 59.22 6.54
C PHE A 6 -17.87 59.46 5.08
N SER A 7 -16.58 59.62 4.79
CA SER A 7 -16.12 59.72 3.40
C SER A 7 -16.35 58.38 2.70
N SER A 8 -17.16 58.38 1.65
CA SER A 8 -17.53 57.20 0.85
C SER A 8 -16.31 56.34 0.43
N ASN A 9 -15.16 56.98 0.25
CA ASN A 9 -13.91 56.32 -0.16
C ASN A 9 -13.31 55.39 0.91
N THR A 10 -13.49 55.67 2.20
CA THR A 10 -12.94 54.80 3.26
C THR A 10 -13.77 53.55 3.50
N GLU A 11 -15.09 53.63 3.36
CA GLU A 11 -15.96 52.45 3.46
C GLU A 11 -15.78 51.52 2.26
N LEU A 12 -15.76 52.05 1.04
CA LEU A 12 -15.48 51.28 -0.18
C LEU A 12 -14.13 50.55 -0.12
N GLY A 13 -13.09 51.19 0.45
CA GLY A 13 -11.79 50.56 0.68
C GLY A 13 -11.87 49.34 1.61
N TRP A 14 -12.57 49.44 2.74
CA TRP A 14 -12.74 48.33 3.68
C TRP A 14 -13.65 47.22 3.16
N VAL A 15 -14.60 47.53 2.27
CA VAL A 15 -15.38 46.53 1.53
C VAL A 15 -14.50 45.74 0.57
N GLY A 16 -13.62 46.43 -0.16
CA GLY A 16 -12.64 45.78 -1.03
C GLY A 16 -11.71 44.85 -0.27
N VAL A 17 -11.18 45.29 0.88
CA VAL A 17 -10.34 44.45 1.75
C VAL A 17 -11.10 43.22 2.22
N ASN A 18 -12.32 43.36 2.76
CA ASN A 18 -13.11 42.21 3.21
C ASN A 18 -13.44 41.24 2.08
N ALA A 19 -13.78 41.73 0.88
CA ALA A 19 -14.04 40.88 -0.28
C ALA A 19 -12.82 40.02 -0.66
N VAL A 20 -11.61 40.59 -0.62
CA VAL A 20 -10.36 39.86 -0.86
C VAL A 20 -10.12 38.79 0.20
N LEU A 21 -10.34 39.12 1.48
CA LEU A 21 -10.20 38.16 2.59
C LEU A 21 -11.20 36.99 2.48
N HIS A 22 -12.44 37.27 2.09
CA HIS A 22 -13.45 36.22 1.84
C HIS A 22 -13.06 35.33 0.65
N CYS A 23 -12.55 35.90 -0.45
CA CYS A 23 -12.11 35.11 -1.61
C CYS A 23 -10.94 34.18 -1.24
N PHE A 24 -9.98 34.68 -0.46
CA PHE A 24 -8.86 33.88 0.02
C PHE A 24 -9.33 32.73 0.94
N ALA A 25 -10.29 33.02 1.84
CA ALA A 25 -10.90 32.03 2.72
C ALA A 25 -11.65 30.93 1.96
N LEU A 26 -12.38 31.33 0.92
CA LEU A 26 -13.12 30.44 0.04
C LEU A 26 -12.18 29.49 -0.70
N LEU A 27 -11.15 30.03 -1.36
CA LEU A 27 -10.14 29.25 -2.09
C LEU A 27 -9.44 28.24 -1.19
N THR A 28 -9.06 28.66 0.02
CA THR A 28 -8.37 27.79 0.97
C THR A 28 -9.27 26.64 1.43
N ASN A 29 -10.51 26.92 1.85
CA ASN A 29 -11.42 25.87 2.32
C ASN A 29 -11.88 24.94 1.17
N LEU A 30 -12.09 25.45 -0.04
CA LEU A 30 -12.37 24.62 -1.23
C LEU A 30 -11.22 23.67 -1.54
N THR A 31 -9.98 24.15 -1.43
CA THR A 31 -8.79 23.31 -1.62
C THR A 31 -8.75 22.18 -0.60
N PHE A 32 -9.03 22.45 0.68
CA PHE A 32 -9.08 21.41 1.71
C PHE A 32 -10.18 20.38 1.48
N VAL A 33 -11.39 20.82 1.07
CA VAL A 33 -12.49 19.91 0.74
C VAL A 33 -12.11 19.05 -0.47
N MET A 34 -11.55 19.63 -1.53
CA MET A 34 -11.11 18.87 -2.72
C MET A 34 -10.02 17.85 -2.37
N VAL A 35 -9.01 18.22 -1.59
CA VAL A 35 -7.94 17.30 -1.16
C VAL A 35 -8.52 16.14 -0.34
N ALA A 36 -9.45 16.43 0.58
CA ALA A 36 -10.09 15.40 1.42
C ALA A 36 -11.01 14.45 0.63
N VAL A 37 -11.59 14.91 -0.49
CA VAL A 37 -12.51 14.12 -1.33
C VAL A 37 -11.76 13.34 -2.43
N ILE A 38 -10.67 13.89 -2.98
CA ILE A 38 -9.90 13.29 -4.08
C ILE A 38 -9.00 12.13 -3.60
N ASP A 39 -8.55 12.13 -2.35
CA ASP A 39 -7.76 11.04 -1.78
C ASP A 39 -8.64 9.79 -1.56
N ARG A 40 -8.55 8.82 -2.48
CA ARG A 40 -9.43 7.63 -2.56
C ARG A 40 -9.13 6.52 -1.55
N THR A 41 -8.21 6.72 -0.62
CA THR A 41 -7.79 5.71 0.38
C THR A 41 -8.74 5.63 1.60
N GLY A 42 -10.05 5.54 1.40
CA GLY A 42 -11.05 5.34 2.45
C GLY A 42 -11.22 6.50 3.47
N LEU A 43 -12.47 6.80 3.87
CA LEU A 43 -12.76 7.77 4.93
C LEU A 43 -12.45 7.17 6.32
N ALA A 44 -11.22 7.36 6.80
CA ALA A 44 -10.84 7.11 8.19
C ALA A 44 -11.47 8.15 9.14
N GLY A 45 -11.64 7.82 10.43
CA GLY A 45 -12.24 8.69 11.44
C GLY A 45 -11.71 10.15 11.51
N PRO A 46 -10.40 10.41 11.41
CA PRO A 46 -9.84 11.77 11.44
C PRO A 46 -10.21 12.59 10.22
N ARG A 47 -10.31 11.95 9.06
CA ARG A 47 -10.68 12.62 7.80
C ARG A 47 -12.10 13.17 7.88
N LEU A 48 -13.02 12.45 8.52
CA LEU A 48 -14.39 12.93 8.75
C LEU A 48 -14.41 14.19 9.64
N LEU A 49 -13.55 14.25 10.66
CA LEU A 49 -13.44 15.42 11.54
C LEU A 49 -12.84 16.64 10.80
N ILE A 50 -11.82 16.42 9.97
CA ILE A 50 -11.21 17.48 9.14
C ILE A 50 -12.18 17.97 8.07
N LEU A 51 -12.88 17.05 7.41
CA LEU A 51 -13.87 17.39 6.39
C LEU A 51 -15.00 18.22 7.01
N ASN A 52 -15.50 17.82 8.19
CA ASN A 52 -16.50 18.59 8.93
C ASN A 52 -16.00 20.02 9.23
N LEU A 53 -14.79 20.17 9.77
CA LEU A 53 -14.19 21.49 10.04
C LEU A 53 -14.00 22.33 8.77
N ALA A 54 -13.61 21.71 7.65
CA ALA A 54 -13.46 22.37 6.36
C ALA A 54 -14.80 22.85 5.79
N VAL A 55 -15.85 22.02 5.90
CA VAL A 55 -17.22 22.36 5.47
C VAL A 55 -17.79 23.49 6.33
N CYS A 56 -17.61 23.47 7.66
CA CYS A 56 -18.01 24.56 8.54
C CYS A 56 -17.37 25.90 8.12
N GLY A 57 -16.05 25.90 7.88
CA GLY A 57 -15.32 27.08 7.43
C GLY A 57 -15.76 27.56 6.03
N LEU A 58 -16.11 26.64 5.14
CA LEU A 58 -16.64 26.96 3.82
C LEU A 58 -18.01 27.64 3.90
N ILE A 59 -18.93 27.13 4.73
CA ILE A 59 -20.26 27.71 4.93
C ILE A 59 -20.17 29.15 5.49
N LEU A 60 -19.25 29.38 6.42
CA LEU A 60 -18.99 30.70 6.99
C LEU A 60 -18.43 31.68 5.94
N SER A 61 -17.40 31.26 5.23
CA SER A 61 -16.67 32.13 4.29
C SER A 61 -17.43 32.39 2.98
N ALA A 62 -18.20 31.43 2.49
CA ALA A 62 -18.95 31.55 1.24
C ALA A 62 -20.35 32.18 1.42
N GLY A 63 -20.99 31.97 2.58
CA GLY A 63 -22.39 32.33 2.80
C GLY A 63 -22.60 33.44 3.82
N TRP A 64 -22.40 33.12 5.10
CA TRP A 64 -22.90 33.93 6.22
C TRP A 64 -22.15 35.25 6.43
N TYR A 65 -20.82 35.27 6.28
CA TYR A 65 -20.06 36.51 6.45
C TYR A 65 -20.27 37.53 5.31
N PRO A 66 -20.26 37.14 4.03
CA PRO A 66 -20.59 38.06 2.93
C PRO A 66 -22.00 38.65 3.07
N ALA A 67 -22.98 37.83 3.44
CA ALA A 67 -24.37 38.26 3.59
C ALA A 67 -24.60 39.17 4.81
N THR A 68 -23.95 38.91 5.96
CA THR A 68 -24.00 39.85 7.12
C THR A 68 -23.35 41.19 6.81
N THR A 69 -22.26 41.18 6.05
CA THR A 69 -21.55 42.40 5.63
C THR A 69 -22.39 43.21 4.65
N PHE A 70 -23.04 42.56 3.68
CA PHE A 70 -23.95 43.21 2.74
C PHE A 70 -25.21 43.77 3.41
N MET A 71 -25.83 43.02 4.33
CA MET A 71 -27.05 43.48 5.01
C MET A 71 -26.80 44.64 5.98
N ALA A 72 -25.65 44.65 6.68
CA ALA A 72 -25.27 45.75 7.55
C ALA A 72 -25.10 47.08 6.79
N GLN A 73 -24.79 47.04 5.49
CA GLN A 73 -24.61 48.23 4.66
C GLN A 73 -25.91 48.81 4.12
N ARG A 74 -26.98 48.01 3.99
CA ARG A 74 -28.14 48.34 3.16
C ARG A 74 -29.44 48.56 3.95
N TRP A 75 -29.48 48.19 5.24
CA TRP A 75 -30.70 48.21 6.06
C TRP A 75 -30.50 48.90 7.42
N GLN A 76 -31.27 49.97 7.67
CA GLN A 76 -31.31 50.73 8.93
C GLN A 76 -32.65 50.71 9.73
N PRO A 77 -33.74 49.99 9.41
CA PRO A 77 -34.94 50.03 10.27
C PRO A 77 -34.96 48.93 11.34
N ASP A 78 -35.57 49.24 12.49
CA ASP A 78 -35.71 48.43 13.71
C ASP A 78 -37.12 47.77 13.76
N PRO A 79 -37.30 46.47 14.13
CA PRO A 79 -36.28 45.44 14.30
C PRO A 79 -35.91 44.82 12.94
N PRO A 80 -34.62 44.72 12.57
CA PRO A 80 -34.27 44.28 11.23
C PRO A 80 -34.26 42.74 11.13
N PRO A 81 -34.46 42.17 9.91
CA PRO A 81 -34.11 40.79 9.60
C PRO A 81 -32.63 40.43 9.92
N SER A 82 -31.80 41.43 10.25
CA SER A 82 -30.40 41.29 10.63
C SER A 82 -30.18 40.48 11.91
N CYS A 83 -31.08 40.48 12.89
CA CYS A 83 -30.84 39.73 14.14
C CYS A 83 -31.07 38.22 14.00
N SER A 84 -32.04 37.80 13.17
CA SER A 84 -32.21 36.39 12.80
C SER A 84 -31.01 35.89 11.99
N PHE A 85 -30.48 36.73 11.10
CA PHE A 85 -29.30 36.38 10.32
C PHE A 85 -28.00 36.38 11.15
N PHE A 86 -27.91 37.29 12.12
CA PHE A 86 -26.84 37.32 13.11
C PHE A 86 -26.86 36.06 14.00
N ALA A 87 -28.05 35.58 14.40
CA ALA A 87 -28.18 34.31 15.13
C ALA A 87 -27.62 33.13 14.33
N GLY A 88 -27.90 33.08 13.01
CA GLY A 88 -27.30 32.09 12.11
C GLY A 88 -25.78 32.21 12.01
N THR A 89 -25.25 33.44 11.93
CA THR A 89 -23.79 33.68 11.90
C THR A 89 -23.12 33.19 13.19
N ILE A 90 -23.70 33.50 14.35
CA ILE A 90 -23.21 33.02 15.65
C ILE A 90 -23.26 31.50 15.74
N PHE A 91 -24.30 30.86 15.21
CA PHE A 91 -24.41 29.41 15.17
C PHE A 91 -23.24 28.77 14.42
N PHE A 92 -22.97 29.19 13.18
CA PHE A 92 -21.90 28.59 12.37
C PHE A 92 -20.50 28.89 12.92
N VAL A 93 -20.27 30.08 13.48
CA VAL A 93 -19.01 30.41 14.18
C VAL A 93 -18.81 29.47 15.37
N THR A 94 -19.86 29.29 16.16
CA THR A 94 -19.83 28.39 17.31
C THR A 94 -19.66 26.94 16.88
N ALA A 95 -20.33 26.49 15.83
CA ALA A 95 -20.16 25.13 15.29
C ALA A 95 -18.74 24.87 14.78
N THR A 96 -18.09 25.89 14.21
CA THR A 96 -16.68 25.78 13.80
C THR A 96 -15.76 25.64 15.01
N ASN A 97 -15.93 26.49 16.03
CA ASN A 97 -15.16 26.37 17.29
C ASN A 97 -15.36 25.02 17.96
N TRP A 98 -16.58 24.50 17.98
CA TRP A 98 -16.90 23.18 18.54
C TRP A 98 -16.47 22.02 17.65
N SER A 99 -16.12 22.26 16.38
CA SER A 99 -15.52 21.26 15.49
C SER A 99 -14.02 21.07 15.76
N ASP A 100 -13.34 22.10 16.28
CA ASP A 100 -11.93 22.01 16.68
C ASP A 100 -11.73 21.16 17.95
N VAL A 101 -12.72 21.11 18.84
CA VAL A 101 -12.63 20.37 20.11
C VAL A 101 -12.46 18.86 19.89
N PRO A 102 -13.29 18.15 19.11
CA PRO A 102 -13.07 16.74 18.83
C PRO A 102 -11.78 16.45 18.07
N LEU A 103 -11.34 17.37 17.20
CA LEU A 103 -10.07 17.24 16.50
C LEU A 103 -8.89 17.34 17.48
N ALA A 104 -8.94 18.24 18.45
CA ALA A 104 -7.96 18.33 19.53
C ALA A 104 -7.96 17.07 20.42
N ILE A 105 -9.14 16.55 20.77
CA ILE A 105 -9.27 15.29 21.52
C ILE A 105 -8.67 14.12 20.74
N ASN A 106 -8.96 14.02 19.44
CA ASN A 106 -8.39 12.99 18.57
C ASN A 106 -6.85 13.03 18.60
N ARG A 107 -6.27 14.22 18.52
CA ARG A 107 -4.81 14.44 18.57
C ARG A 107 -4.21 14.07 19.92
N ILE A 108 -4.87 14.38 21.04
CA ILE A 108 -4.44 13.96 22.38
C ILE A 108 -4.41 12.42 22.46
N VAL A 109 -5.48 11.76 22.02
CA VAL A 109 -5.56 10.29 22.08
C VAL A 109 -4.48 9.65 21.20
N ALA A 110 -4.19 10.22 20.02
CA ALA A 110 -3.11 9.75 19.15
C ALA A 110 -1.73 9.79 19.83
N ILE A 111 -1.49 10.78 20.70
CA ILE A 111 -0.18 11.03 21.31
C ILE A 111 -0.05 10.33 22.66
N CYS A 112 -1.03 10.50 23.53
CA CYS A 112 -1.02 10.02 24.92
C CYS A 112 -1.41 8.54 25.01
N PHE A 113 -2.28 8.05 24.12
CA PHE A 113 -2.84 6.70 24.17
C PHE A 113 -2.77 5.97 22.80
N PRO A 114 -1.57 5.86 22.19
CA PRO A 114 -1.42 5.36 20.81
C PRO A 114 -1.93 3.93 20.62
N LEU A 115 -1.83 3.09 21.66
CA LEU A 115 -2.33 1.71 21.65
C LEU A 115 -3.87 1.63 21.57
N TYR A 116 -4.55 2.69 22.01
CA TYR A 116 -6.02 2.79 22.02
C TYR A 116 -6.54 3.75 20.93
N TYR A 117 -5.66 4.35 20.13
CA TYR A 117 -6.07 5.34 19.13
C TYR A 117 -6.97 4.72 18.05
N ARG A 118 -6.69 3.48 17.60
CA ARG A 118 -7.53 2.79 16.61
C ARG A 118 -8.94 2.47 17.15
N SER A 119 -9.08 2.11 18.42
CA SER A 119 -10.41 1.83 19.03
C SER A 119 -11.19 3.10 19.33
N PHE A 120 -10.51 4.21 19.64
CA PHE A 120 -11.14 5.50 19.87
C PHE A 120 -11.62 6.18 18.59
N ASN A 121 -10.99 5.88 17.45
CA ASN A 121 -11.16 6.63 16.20
C ASN A 121 -12.00 5.87 15.16
N THR A 122 -13.02 5.17 15.63
CA THR A 122 -13.98 4.48 14.77
C THR A 122 -14.91 5.49 14.09
N ARG A 123 -15.48 5.11 12.94
CA ARG A 123 -16.45 5.96 12.23
C ARG A 123 -17.61 6.40 13.13
N LEU A 124 -18.10 5.49 13.99
CA LEU A 124 -19.17 5.80 14.93
C LEU A 124 -18.76 6.91 15.91
N VAL A 125 -17.57 6.81 16.52
CA VAL A 125 -17.08 7.84 17.46
C VAL A 125 -16.87 9.17 16.74
N SER A 126 -16.30 9.16 15.53
CA SER A 126 -16.14 10.38 14.73
C SER A 126 -17.48 11.00 14.34
N CYS A 127 -18.50 10.20 14.00
CA CYS A 127 -19.85 10.70 13.72
C CYS A 127 -20.50 11.33 14.96
N VAL A 128 -20.38 10.69 16.12
CA VAL A 128 -20.88 11.25 17.40
C VAL A 128 -20.20 12.58 17.71
N MET A 129 -18.88 12.64 17.54
CA MET A 129 -18.10 13.87 17.71
C MET A 129 -18.57 14.99 16.78
N ILE A 130 -18.80 14.69 15.50
CA ILE A 130 -19.34 15.65 14.53
C ILE A 130 -20.72 16.13 14.97
N ILE A 131 -21.63 15.22 15.34
CA ILE A 131 -22.98 15.57 15.77
C ILE A 131 -22.93 16.53 16.97
N LEU A 132 -22.08 16.27 17.96
CA LEU A 132 -21.90 17.14 19.12
C LEU A 132 -21.41 18.54 18.73
N SER A 133 -20.54 18.65 17.72
CA SER A 133 -20.06 19.94 17.20
C SER A 133 -21.15 20.81 16.60
N TRP A 134 -22.31 20.25 16.23
CA TRP A 134 -23.45 20.99 15.67
C TRP A 134 -24.59 21.18 16.68
N VAL A 135 -24.91 20.15 17.46
CA VAL A 135 -26.06 20.15 18.39
C VAL A 135 -25.87 21.13 19.54
N VAL A 136 -24.67 21.20 20.13
CA VAL A 136 -24.36 22.11 21.24
C VAL A 136 -24.52 23.58 20.83
N PRO A 137 -23.91 24.06 19.72
CA PRO A 137 -24.17 25.40 19.21
C PRO A 137 -25.64 25.68 18.92
N LEU A 138 -26.35 24.74 18.31
CA LEU A 138 -27.76 24.91 17.92
C LEU A 138 -28.63 25.16 19.14
N ALA A 139 -28.46 24.36 20.19
CA ALA A 139 -29.20 24.50 21.43
C ALA A 139 -28.98 25.88 22.07
N LEU A 140 -27.73 26.36 22.13
CA LEU A 140 -27.38 27.65 22.74
C LEU A 140 -27.96 28.84 21.96
N VAL A 141 -27.94 28.77 20.63
CA VAL A 141 -28.52 29.82 19.77
C VAL A 141 -30.04 29.82 19.84
N LEU A 142 -30.69 28.65 19.82
CA LEU A 142 -32.15 28.54 19.94
C LEU A 142 -32.67 29.10 21.27
N LEU A 143 -32.00 28.77 22.38
CA LEU A 143 -32.35 29.33 23.69
C LEU A 143 -32.25 30.86 23.70
N THR A 144 -31.20 31.42 23.10
CA THR A 144 -31.02 32.88 22.98
C THR A 144 -32.07 33.50 22.05
N PHE A 145 -32.44 32.80 20.97
CA PHE A 145 -33.46 33.24 20.01
C PHE A 145 -34.86 33.30 20.66
N PHE A 146 -35.22 32.29 21.46
CA PHE A 146 -36.46 32.25 22.23
C PHE A 146 -36.43 33.08 23.53
N ARG A 147 -35.40 33.93 23.70
CA ARG A 147 -35.23 34.84 24.83
C ARG A 147 -35.11 34.13 26.19
N ILE A 148 -34.63 32.90 26.20
CA ILE A 148 -34.42 32.10 27.41
C ILE A 148 -33.03 32.43 27.98
N GLY A 149 -32.98 33.34 28.95
CA GLY A 149 -31.75 33.73 29.68
C GLY A 149 -30.89 34.80 28.99
N ALA A 150 -30.91 34.89 27.65
CA ALA A 150 -30.33 35.97 26.85
C ALA A 150 -31.21 36.26 25.62
N ALA A 151 -31.04 37.42 24.99
CA ALA A 151 -31.73 37.78 23.75
C ALA A 151 -30.80 38.49 22.77
N PHE A 152 -31.04 38.30 21.47
CA PHE A 152 -30.45 39.14 20.43
C PHE A 152 -31.17 40.49 20.41
N VAL A 153 -30.41 41.57 20.60
CA VAL A 153 -30.93 42.94 20.62
C VAL A 153 -30.23 43.73 19.53
N GLY A 154 -30.98 44.55 18.80
CA GLY A 154 -30.45 45.46 17.80
C GLY A 154 -29.46 46.45 18.41
N ALA A 155 -28.42 46.78 17.66
CA ALA A 155 -27.39 47.76 17.98
C ALA A 155 -27.19 48.71 16.78
N PRO A 156 -26.56 49.89 16.98
CA PRO A 156 -26.34 50.85 15.90
C PRO A 156 -25.69 50.24 14.64
N TYR A 157 -25.95 50.84 13.48
CA TYR A 157 -25.42 50.40 12.17
C TYR A 157 -25.90 49.00 11.73
N GLY A 158 -27.15 48.65 12.05
CA GLY A 158 -27.77 47.38 11.60
C GLY A 158 -27.15 46.13 12.23
N THR A 159 -26.39 46.29 13.33
CA THR A 159 -25.74 45.18 14.04
C THR A 159 -26.66 44.59 15.11
N CYS A 160 -26.35 43.38 15.59
CA CYS A 160 -27.06 42.76 16.71
C CYS A 160 -26.04 42.27 17.74
N VAL A 161 -26.43 42.34 19.01
CA VAL A 161 -25.61 41.90 20.15
C VAL A 161 -26.40 40.96 21.04
N ILE A 162 -25.71 40.08 21.77
CA ILE A 162 -26.34 39.20 22.76
C ILE A 162 -26.43 39.97 24.08
N ARG A 163 -27.64 40.21 24.57
CA ARG A 163 -27.91 40.85 25.87
C ARG A 163 -28.40 39.80 26.87
N ALA A 164 -27.68 39.67 27.99
CA ALA A 164 -28.11 38.84 29.11
C ALA A 164 -29.42 39.40 29.71
N LEU A 165 -30.43 38.55 29.88
CA LEU A 165 -31.72 38.91 30.49
C LEU A 165 -31.80 38.50 31.98
N ARG A 166 -30.91 37.61 32.43
CA ARG A 166 -30.80 37.10 33.81
C ARG A 166 -29.33 36.99 34.23
N PRO A 167 -28.99 36.77 35.52
CA PRO A 167 -27.60 36.63 35.99
C PRO A 167 -26.80 35.54 35.25
N PHE A 168 -27.49 34.45 34.87
CA PHE A 168 -26.93 33.35 34.07
C PHE A 168 -26.77 33.67 32.58
N GLY A 169 -27.20 34.84 32.11
CA GLY A 169 -27.14 35.23 30.69
C GLY A 169 -25.72 35.35 30.13
N LYS A 170 -24.70 35.46 31.00
CA LYS A 170 -23.28 35.41 30.62
C LYS A 170 -22.84 34.04 30.10
N ILE A 171 -23.57 32.97 30.40
CA ILE A 171 -23.32 31.62 29.89
C ILE A 171 -23.41 31.59 28.36
N TYR A 172 -24.33 32.38 27.77
CA TYR A 172 -24.58 32.40 26.33
C TYR A 172 -23.50 33.10 25.51
N SER A 173 -22.64 33.91 26.13
CA SER A 173 -21.40 34.42 25.51
C SER A 173 -20.18 33.54 25.86
N PHE A 174 -20.22 32.85 27.00
CA PHE A 174 -19.08 32.12 27.54
C PHE A 174 -18.95 30.69 26.97
N VAL A 175 -20.02 29.91 26.93
CA VAL A 175 -19.99 28.52 26.45
C VAL A 175 -19.68 28.41 24.95
N PRO A 176 -20.25 29.24 24.06
CA PRO A 176 -19.96 29.18 22.63
C PRO A 176 -18.54 29.59 22.25
N ALA A 177 -17.99 30.58 22.95
CA ALA A 177 -16.70 31.18 22.61
C ALA A 177 -15.59 30.60 23.49
N VAL A 178 -15.68 30.70 24.82
CA VAL A 178 -14.54 30.49 25.72
C VAL A 178 -14.25 29.01 25.99
N ILE A 179 -15.26 28.15 26.11
CA ILE A 179 -15.06 26.74 26.46
C ILE A 179 -14.28 25.96 25.39
N PRO A 180 -14.61 26.04 24.09
CA PRO A 180 -13.82 25.41 23.04
C PRO A 180 -12.35 25.82 23.08
N PHE A 181 -12.06 27.11 23.25
CA PHE A 181 -10.69 27.61 23.34
C PHE A 181 -9.96 27.12 24.59
N ALA A 182 -10.64 27.06 25.74
CA ALA A 182 -10.07 26.52 26.96
C ALA A 182 -9.72 25.03 26.81
N LEU A 183 -10.60 24.24 26.19
CA LEU A 183 -10.35 22.80 25.95
C LEU A 183 -9.20 22.56 24.98
N VAL A 184 -9.15 23.31 23.87
CA VAL A 184 -8.04 23.24 22.89
C VAL A 184 -6.74 23.74 23.52
N GLY A 185 -6.79 24.80 24.33
CA GLY A 185 -5.63 25.34 25.04
C GLY A 185 -5.06 24.37 26.08
N LEU A 186 -5.92 23.77 26.91
CA LEU A 186 -5.53 22.74 27.88
C LEU A 186 -4.89 21.53 27.17
N ALA A 187 -5.48 21.08 26.06
CA ALA A 187 -4.92 20.02 25.23
C ALA A 187 -3.50 20.36 24.73
N CYS A 188 -3.27 21.60 24.28
CA CYS A 188 -1.97 22.05 23.81
C CYS A 188 -0.93 22.14 24.95
N CYS A 189 -1.34 22.64 26.13
CA CYS A 189 -0.47 22.71 27.30
C CYS A 189 -0.04 21.32 27.78
N GLU A 190 -0.98 20.36 27.87
CA GLU A 190 -0.69 18.98 28.27
C GLU A 190 0.30 18.31 27.30
N LEU A 191 0.11 18.53 26.00
CA LEU A 191 1.00 18.02 24.94
C LEU A 191 2.39 18.63 24.96
N PHE A 192 2.51 19.95 25.18
CA PHE A 192 3.81 20.61 25.29
C PHE A 192 4.58 20.10 26.51
N THR A 193 3.88 19.89 27.63
CA THR A 193 4.45 19.35 28.86
C THR A 193 4.89 17.89 28.67
N ALA A 194 4.07 17.06 28.02
CA ALA A 194 4.39 15.67 27.69
C ALA A 194 5.54 15.53 26.69
N ALA A 195 5.65 16.44 25.71
CA ALA A 195 6.75 16.49 24.76
C ALA A 195 8.06 16.93 25.43
N HIS A 196 8.02 17.97 26.27
CA HIS A 196 9.20 18.53 26.93
C HIS A 196 9.77 17.60 28.03
N LEU A 197 8.91 16.92 28.79
CA LEU A 197 9.31 15.93 29.80
C LEU A 197 9.98 14.69 29.17
N LYS A 198 9.58 14.28 27.95
CA LYS A 198 10.21 13.15 27.23
C LYS A 198 11.50 13.52 26.50
N THR A 199 11.68 14.78 26.08
CA THR A 199 12.95 15.24 25.49
C THR A 199 14.12 15.26 26.49
N ARG A 200 13.86 15.40 27.80
CA ARG A 200 14.92 15.28 28.83
C ARG A 200 15.43 13.85 29.03
N VAL A 201 14.72 12.85 28.52
CA VAL A 201 15.14 11.42 28.54
C VAL A 201 15.84 11.00 27.22
N SER A 202 16.00 11.93 26.28
CA SER A 202 16.37 11.69 24.87
C SER A 202 17.78 11.12 24.62
N ASN A 203 18.70 11.16 25.59
CA ASN A 203 20.07 10.69 25.38
C ASN A 203 20.21 9.15 25.48
N LYS A 204 19.17 8.42 25.90
CA LYS A 204 19.16 6.94 25.98
C LYS A 204 18.13 6.25 25.07
N LEU A 205 17.43 7.00 24.20
CA LEU A 205 16.33 6.46 23.39
C LEU A 205 16.83 5.87 22.06
N SER A 206 16.29 4.70 21.68
CA SER A 206 16.53 4.05 20.38
C SER A 206 16.07 4.90 19.19
N THR A 207 16.57 4.64 17.98
CA THR A 207 16.22 5.37 16.74
C THR A 207 14.71 5.37 16.47
N ARG A 208 14.02 4.24 16.70
CA ARG A 208 12.55 4.12 16.66
C ARG A 208 11.86 5.10 17.61
N SER A 209 12.38 5.21 18.83
CA SER A 209 11.84 6.11 19.86
C SER A 209 12.07 7.58 19.52
N LYS A 210 13.21 7.92 18.88
CA LYS A 210 13.51 9.27 18.38
C LYS A 210 12.59 9.68 17.23
N ARG A 211 12.29 8.77 16.28
CA ARG A 211 11.34 9.03 15.19
C ARG A 211 9.91 9.20 15.68
N LEU A 212 9.48 8.37 16.64
CA LEU A 212 8.17 8.50 17.28
C LEU A 212 8.06 9.81 18.07
N LEU A 213 9.15 10.23 18.72
CA LEU A 213 9.24 11.53 19.40
C LEU A 213 9.20 12.70 18.39
N LYS A 214 9.90 12.61 17.26
CA LYS A 214 9.86 13.62 16.19
C LYS A 214 8.45 13.75 15.58
N ARG A 215 7.77 12.62 15.34
CA ARG A 215 6.36 12.61 14.88
C ARG A 215 5.44 13.30 15.89
N ARG A 216 5.61 13.02 17.19
CA ARG A 216 4.87 13.67 18.29
C ARG A 216 5.17 15.16 18.39
N LEU A 217 6.42 15.57 18.21
CA LEU A 217 6.85 16.96 18.21
C LEU A 217 6.20 17.72 17.06
N ASN A 218 6.15 17.16 15.84
CA ASN A 218 5.49 17.81 14.71
C ASN A 218 3.99 18.05 14.95
N ILE A 219 3.27 17.07 15.53
CA ILE A 219 1.85 17.23 15.88
C ILE A 219 1.69 18.29 16.98
N ALA A 220 2.56 18.28 17.99
CA ALA A 220 2.56 19.28 19.06
C ALA A 220 2.86 20.70 18.53
N THR A 221 3.79 20.85 17.59
CA THR A 221 4.09 22.14 16.94
C THR A 221 2.91 22.65 16.12
N ALA A 222 2.22 21.78 15.38
CA ALA A 222 1.01 22.16 14.65
C ALA A 222 -0.12 22.63 15.58
N MET A 223 -0.30 21.94 16.72
CA MET A 223 -1.26 22.35 17.75
C MET A 223 -0.87 23.64 18.45
N LEU A 224 0.41 23.85 18.74
CA LEU A 224 0.91 25.10 19.32
C LEU A 224 0.72 26.27 18.35
N ALA A 225 0.99 26.09 17.06
CA ALA A 225 0.72 27.09 16.03
C ALA A 225 -0.79 27.42 15.97
N THR A 226 -1.64 26.39 16.07
CA THR A 226 -3.10 26.56 16.15
C THR A 226 -3.48 27.36 17.39
N LEU A 227 -2.96 27.03 18.57
CA LEU A 227 -3.22 27.78 19.80
C LEU A 227 -2.74 29.24 19.73
N MET A 228 -1.50 29.46 19.29
CA MET A 228 -0.94 30.81 19.16
C MET A 228 -1.75 31.64 18.16
N TRP A 229 -2.17 31.04 17.06
CA TRP A 229 -3.07 31.69 16.10
C TRP A 229 -4.39 32.12 16.74
N HIS A 230 -5.02 31.25 17.55
CA HIS A 230 -6.25 31.59 18.28
C HIS A 230 -6.04 32.68 19.34
N VAL A 231 -4.90 32.66 20.05
CA VAL A 231 -4.59 33.69 21.04
C VAL A 231 -4.36 35.05 20.36
N LEU A 232 -3.66 35.07 19.23
CA LEU A 232 -3.34 36.30 18.50
C LEU A 232 -4.54 36.89 17.75
N MET A 233 -5.39 36.05 17.18
CA MET A 233 -6.49 36.48 16.32
C MET A 233 -7.83 36.52 17.05
N SER A 234 -8.17 35.50 17.85
CA SER A 234 -9.51 35.35 18.43
C SER A 234 -9.68 36.08 19.76
N PHE A 235 -8.65 36.10 20.62
CA PHE A 235 -8.75 36.70 21.96
C PHE A 235 -8.99 38.23 21.93
N PRO A 236 -8.29 39.02 21.09
CA PRO A 236 -8.60 40.45 20.94
C PRO A 236 -10.01 40.69 20.41
N ILE A 237 -10.47 39.84 19.49
CA ILE A 237 -11.81 39.92 18.90
C ILE A 237 -12.89 39.70 19.96
N ILE A 238 -12.75 38.66 20.79
CA ILE A 238 -13.68 38.35 21.89
C ILE A 238 -13.66 39.49 22.92
N TYR A 239 -12.48 39.97 23.30
CA TYR A 239 -12.35 41.05 24.27
C TYR A 239 -12.98 42.36 23.78
N VAL A 240 -12.78 42.75 22.51
CA VAL A 240 -13.37 43.96 21.94
C VAL A 240 -14.88 43.80 21.72
N SER A 241 -15.34 42.62 21.28
CA SER A 241 -16.76 42.35 20.99
C SER A 241 -17.63 42.22 22.24
N TYR A 242 -17.09 41.67 23.33
CA TYR A 242 -17.86 41.40 24.56
C TYR A 242 -17.45 42.28 25.75
N GLY A 243 -16.19 42.72 25.81
CA GLY A 243 -15.66 43.53 26.92
C GLY A 243 -15.73 45.03 26.69
N LEU A 244 -15.75 45.50 25.44
CA LEU A 244 -15.75 46.92 25.07
C LEU A 244 -16.81 47.27 24.00
N PRO A 245 -18.10 46.94 24.21
CA PRO A 245 -19.14 47.15 23.20
C PRO A 245 -19.31 48.62 22.77
N GLN A 246 -18.91 49.57 23.63
CA GLN A 246 -18.97 51.01 23.33
C GLN A 246 -17.92 51.46 22.29
N VAL A 247 -16.81 50.72 22.12
CA VAL A 247 -15.76 51.06 21.14
C VAL A 247 -16.23 50.72 19.73
N ILE A 248 -16.92 49.58 19.57
CA ILE A 248 -17.50 49.15 18.29
C ILE A 248 -18.64 50.09 17.89
N SER A 249 -19.47 50.54 18.84
CA SER A 249 -20.58 51.46 18.55
C SER A 249 -20.10 52.87 18.16
N GLN A 250 -18.90 53.29 18.56
CA GLN A 250 -18.31 54.58 18.17
C GLN A 250 -17.47 54.51 16.88
N LYS A 251 -16.99 53.31 16.47
CA LYS A 251 -16.11 53.12 15.32
C LYS A 251 -16.57 51.94 14.45
N PRO A 252 -17.54 52.15 13.54
CA PRO A 252 -18.14 51.07 12.72
C PRO A 252 -17.14 50.33 11.83
N TRP A 253 -16.12 51.03 11.31
CA TRP A 253 -15.04 50.43 10.51
C TRP A 253 -14.26 49.36 11.29
N LEU A 254 -14.13 49.50 12.61
CA LEU A 254 -13.48 48.51 13.46
C LEU A 254 -14.29 47.20 13.52
N GLY A 255 -15.61 47.29 13.45
CA GLY A 255 -16.49 46.11 13.34
C GLY A 255 -16.28 45.34 12.03
N ASN A 256 -16.05 46.06 10.92
CA ASN A 256 -15.72 45.44 9.62
C ASN A 256 -14.31 44.82 9.61
N VAL A 257 -13.34 45.45 10.28
CA VAL A 257 -12.00 44.87 10.48
C VAL A 257 -12.09 43.57 11.28
N ILE A 258 -12.85 43.58 12.38
CA ILE A 258 -13.05 42.40 13.22
C ILE A 258 -13.65 41.26 12.40
N ARG A 259 -14.71 41.50 11.62
CA ARG A 259 -15.33 40.48 10.74
C ARG A 259 -14.37 39.91 9.69
N GLY A 260 -13.53 40.76 9.09
CA GLY A 260 -12.48 40.35 8.16
C GLY A 260 -11.41 39.48 8.81
N CYS A 261 -10.94 39.86 10.01
CA CYS A 261 -10.00 39.06 10.80
C CYS A 261 -10.60 37.71 11.24
N THR A 262 -11.87 37.67 11.64
CA THR A 262 -12.56 36.42 11.98
C THR A 262 -12.73 35.51 10.74
N THR A 263 -12.86 36.08 9.54
CA THR A 263 -12.90 35.29 8.30
C THR A 263 -11.53 34.69 7.97
N LEU A 264 -10.46 35.47 8.13
CA LEU A 264 -9.08 35.01 7.99
C LEU A 264 -8.72 33.90 8.97
N GLU A 265 -9.23 33.97 10.20
CA GLU A 265 -9.05 32.96 11.23
C GLU A 265 -9.50 31.56 10.76
N PHE A 266 -10.70 31.47 10.20
CA PHE A 266 -11.27 30.21 9.70
C PHE A 266 -10.73 29.79 8.32
N ALA A 267 -10.01 30.68 7.64
CA ALA A 267 -9.30 30.41 6.39
C ALA A 267 -7.92 29.78 6.61
N ILE A 268 -7.17 30.25 7.62
CA ILE A 268 -5.73 29.98 7.78
C ILE A 268 -5.44 29.03 8.96
N SER A 269 -6.46 28.63 9.74
CA SER A 269 -6.28 27.69 10.86
C SER A 269 -5.45 26.46 10.39
N PRO A 270 -4.36 26.08 11.08
CA PRO A 270 -3.47 24.99 10.66
C PRO A 270 -4.21 23.65 10.61
N LYS A 271 -4.80 23.31 9.47
CA LYS A 271 -5.54 22.05 9.24
C LYS A 271 -4.62 20.88 8.85
N SER A 272 -3.30 21.02 9.00
CA SER A 272 -2.35 19.97 8.60
C SER A 272 -2.32 18.80 9.59
N GLU A 273 -3.24 17.85 9.43
CA GLU A 273 -2.75 16.47 9.39
C GLU A 273 -2.10 16.29 8.02
N THR A 274 -0.80 16.51 7.92
CA THR A 274 -0.05 15.76 6.93
C THR A 274 -0.12 14.29 7.34
N TRP A 275 -1.21 13.61 6.97
CA TRP A 275 -1.15 12.17 6.75
C TRP A 275 -0.08 11.92 5.70
N PRO A 276 0.72 10.87 5.91
CA PRO A 276 2.05 10.79 5.32
C PRO A 276 1.90 10.88 3.81
N SER A 277 2.31 12.02 3.23
CA SER A 277 3.07 11.93 2.00
C SER A 277 4.25 11.06 2.37
N CYS A 278 4.12 9.74 2.24
CA CYS A 278 5.17 8.81 2.59
C CYS A 278 6.39 9.25 1.79
N ASN A 279 7.30 9.91 2.50
CA ASN A 279 8.63 10.31 2.10
C ASN A 279 8.75 11.11 0.80
N ARG A 280 7.71 11.76 0.24
CA ARG A 280 7.87 12.47 -1.06
C ARG A 280 8.97 13.54 -0.99
N GLY A 281 9.09 14.27 0.12
CA GLY A 281 10.17 15.22 0.36
C GLY A 281 11.53 14.56 0.66
N GLU A 282 11.55 13.45 1.41
CA GLU A 282 12.78 12.72 1.75
C GLU A 282 13.35 11.95 0.55
N ASN A 283 12.49 11.34 -0.28
CA ASN A 283 12.83 10.71 -1.56
C ASN A 283 13.46 11.71 -2.52
N LEU A 284 12.82 12.88 -2.69
CA LEU A 284 13.34 13.92 -3.59
C LEU A 284 14.68 14.47 -3.10
N ARG A 285 14.82 14.67 -1.78
CA ARG A 285 16.10 15.06 -1.19
C ARG A 285 17.19 14.01 -1.44
N LEU A 286 16.90 12.74 -1.16
CA LEU A 286 17.85 11.64 -1.37
C LEU A 286 18.29 11.55 -2.84
N ILE A 287 17.35 11.63 -3.80
CA ILE A 287 17.66 11.57 -5.24
C ILE A 287 18.47 12.78 -5.70
N ASN A 288 18.23 13.96 -5.13
CA ASN A 288 19.01 15.16 -5.43
C ASN A 288 20.44 15.05 -4.88
N ASP A 289 20.63 14.34 -3.77
CA ASP A 289 21.93 14.11 -3.17
C ASP A 289 22.73 13.01 -3.90
N MET A 290 22.12 12.21 -4.78
CA MET A 290 22.79 11.17 -5.58
C MET A 290 23.59 11.75 -6.76
N THR A 291 24.79 11.22 -6.94
CA THR A 291 25.57 11.32 -8.18
C THR A 291 24.88 10.54 -9.31
N LEU A 292 25.29 10.79 -10.56
CA LEU A 292 24.76 10.02 -11.70
C LEU A 292 25.09 8.52 -11.60
N ALA A 293 26.29 8.17 -11.13
CA ALA A 293 26.70 6.78 -10.96
C ALA A 293 25.81 6.07 -9.92
N GLU A 294 25.52 6.70 -8.78
CA GLU A 294 24.62 6.14 -7.76
C GLU A 294 23.18 5.99 -8.31
N LYS A 295 22.71 6.96 -9.12
CA LYS A 295 21.39 6.85 -9.78
C LYS A 295 21.33 5.65 -10.72
N LEU A 296 22.31 5.50 -11.61
CA LEU A 296 22.37 4.36 -12.52
C LEU A 296 22.53 3.04 -11.75
N GLY A 297 23.33 3.03 -10.69
CA GLY A 297 23.49 1.87 -9.82
C GLY A 297 22.19 1.45 -9.12
N GLN A 298 21.30 2.38 -8.76
CA GLN A 298 19.98 2.03 -8.25
C GLN A 298 19.09 1.31 -9.26
N LEU A 299 19.32 1.52 -10.57
CA LEU A 299 18.60 0.81 -11.64
C LEU A 299 19.14 -0.60 -11.85
N GLN A 300 20.26 -0.99 -11.24
CA GLN A 300 20.86 -2.32 -11.41
C GLN A 300 20.30 -3.32 -10.39
N GLN A 301 19.86 -4.47 -10.89
CA GLN A 301 19.74 -5.69 -10.12
C GLN A 301 20.86 -6.67 -10.51
N LEU A 302 21.69 -7.00 -9.53
CA LEU A 302 22.76 -8.00 -9.66
C LEU A 302 22.17 -9.41 -9.47
N SER A 303 22.92 -10.44 -9.87
CA SER A 303 22.54 -11.84 -9.61
C SER A 303 23.47 -12.47 -8.57
N GLY A 304 22.89 -13.28 -7.69
CA GLY A 304 23.61 -14.23 -6.87
C GLY A 304 24.12 -15.41 -7.69
N THR A 305 24.94 -16.23 -7.06
CA THR A 305 25.45 -17.48 -7.59
C THR A 305 24.42 -18.59 -7.46
N TRP A 306 24.66 -19.72 -8.13
CA TRP A 306 23.84 -20.94 -8.00
C TRP A 306 23.69 -21.45 -6.55
N TYR A 307 24.61 -21.09 -5.65
CA TYR A 307 24.60 -21.51 -4.24
C TYR A 307 23.86 -20.51 -3.32
N GLY A 308 23.20 -19.51 -3.89
CA GLY A 308 22.51 -18.48 -3.12
C GLY A 308 23.46 -17.48 -2.46
N GLU A 309 24.61 -17.19 -3.09
CA GLU A 309 25.67 -16.34 -2.55
C GLU A 309 25.94 -15.12 -3.43
N VAL A 310 26.66 -14.12 -2.90
CA VAL A 310 27.11 -12.97 -3.69
C VAL A 310 28.44 -13.30 -4.33
N ALA A 311 28.59 -13.06 -5.64
CA ALA A 311 29.87 -13.21 -6.30
C ALA A 311 30.88 -12.15 -5.82
N ASP A 312 32.15 -12.52 -5.66
CA ASP A 312 33.19 -11.62 -5.12
C ASP A 312 33.32 -10.30 -5.90
N TYR A 313 33.18 -10.36 -7.23
CA TYR A 313 33.25 -9.18 -8.09
C TYR A 313 32.06 -8.22 -7.94
N ASP A 314 30.98 -8.65 -7.30
CA ASP A 314 29.78 -7.84 -7.04
C ASP A 314 29.75 -7.21 -5.63
N ILE A 315 30.67 -7.60 -4.75
CA ILE A 315 30.81 -6.96 -3.43
C ILE A 315 31.22 -5.48 -3.56
N PRO A 316 32.24 -5.10 -4.37
CA PRO A 316 32.63 -3.69 -4.52
C PRO A 316 31.50 -2.75 -4.95
N PRO A 317 30.71 -3.03 -6.02
CA PRO A 317 29.61 -2.14 -6.40
C PRO A 317 28.53 -2.01 -5.32
N ILE A 318 28.24 -3.06 -4.54
CA ILE A 318 27.33 -2.98 -3.39
C ILE A 318 27.87 -1.99 -2.34
N LYS A 319 29.14 -2.12 -1.95
CA LYS A 319 29.80 -1.21 -0.97
C LYS A 319 29.83 0.24 -1.43
N GLN A 320 29.86 0.48 -2.74
CA GLN A 320 29.90 1.80 -3.34
C GLN A 320 28.49 2.41 -3.53
N GLY A 321 27.42 1.66 -3.25
CA GLY A 321 26.04 2.12 -3.47
C GLY A 321 25.61 2.06 -4.94
N LEU A 322 26.28 1.23 -5.75
CA LEU A 322 26.06 1.05 -7.17
C LEU A 322 25.19 -0.17 -7.50
N ALA A 323 24.43 -0.68 -6.52
CA ALA A 323 23.48 -1.76 -6.69
C ALA A 323 22.12 -1.38 -6.06
N GLY A 324 21.05 -1.48 -6.86
CA GLY A 324 19.68 -1.23 -6.41
C GLY A 324 19.06 -2.45 -5.76
N SER A 325 19.32 -3.61 -6.35
CA SER A 325 18.83 -4.91 -5.92
C SER A 325 19.87 -6.01 -6.17
N ILE A 326 19.68 -7.15 -5.52
CA ILE A 326 20.31 -8.43 -5.89
C ILE A 326 19.25 -9.53 -5.92
N LEU A 327 19.36 -10.44 -6.89
CA LEU A 327 18.51 -11.61 -7.10
C LEU A 327 19.22 -12.87 -6.58
N ASN A 328 18.47 -13.91 -6.19
CA ASN A 328 18.98 -15.26 -5.91
C ASN A 328 20.04 -15.30 -4.81
N VAL A 329 19.85 -14.52 -3.75
CA VAL A 329 20.64 -14.63 -2.50
C VAL A 329 19.67 -14.82 -1.34
N HIS A 330 19.89 -15.85 -0.54
CA HIS A 330 19.05 -16.21 0.59
C HIS A 330 19.89 -16.68 1.79
N GLY A 331 19.26 -16.66 2.96
CA GLY A 331 19.87 -16.92 4.28
C GLY A 331 20.05 -15.62 5.06
N ALA A 332 19.49 -15.54 6.27
CA ALA A 332 19.39 -14.29 7.03
C ALA A 332 20.78 -13.66 7.29
N ALA A 333 21.80 -14.48 7.58
CA ALA A 333 23.17 -13.99 7.79
C ALA A 333 23.79 -13.41 6.50
N ARG A 334 23.57 -14.07 5.36
CA ARG A 334 24.09 -13.64 4.04
C ARG A 334 23.40 -12.36 3.58
N THR A 335 22.08 -12.30 3.68
CA THR A 335 21.29 -11.13 3.31
C THR A 335 21.60 -9.94 4.24
N ASN A 336 21.78 -10.17 5.55
CA ASN A 336 22.27 -9.14 6.47
C ASN A 336 23.66 -8.62 6.06
N GLN A 337 24.56 -9.51 5.62
CA GLN A 337 25.88 -9.11 5.19
C GLN A 337 25.84 -8.17 3.97
N ILE A 338 24.95 -8.42 3.01
CA ILE A 338 24.69 -7.49 1.89
C ILE A 338 24.28 -6.12 2.41
N GLN A 339 23.37 -6.06 3.38
CA GLN A 339 22.91 -4.80 3.95
C GLN A 339 24.04 -4.08 4.69
N ARG A 340 24.91 -4.80 5.41
CA ARG A 340 26.11 -4.22 6.02
C ARG A 340 27.01 -3.57 4.97
N TRP A 341 27.28 -4.25 3.87
CA TRP A 341 28.05 -3.69 2.75
C TRP A 341 27.37 -2.46 2.14
N ALA A 342 26.06 -2.49 1.91
CA ALA A 342 25.32 -1.35 1.38
C ALA A 342 25.41 -0.10 2.30
N LEU A 343 25.47 -0.31 3.62
CA LEU A 343 25.63 0.77 4.60
C LEU A 343 27.06 1.33 4.69
N GLU A 344 28.06 0.69 4.08
CA GLU A 344 29.40 1.26 3.89
C GLU A 344 29.38 2.41 2.85
N SER A 345 28.38 2.42 1.96
CA SER A 345 28.27 3.42 0.90
C SER A 345 28.06 4.84 1.44
N ARG A 346 28.30 5.83 0.56
CA ARG A 346 28.20 7.25 0.88
C ARG A 346 26.80 7.63 1.40
N LEU A 347 25.76 7.22 0.68
CA LEU A 347 24.36 7.52 1.01
C LEU A 347 23.65 6.43 1.83
N LYS A 348 24.27 5.26 2.04
CA LYS A 348 23.75 4.18 2.90
C LYS A 348 22.36 3.71 2.47
N ILE A 349 22.16 3.61 1.16
CA ILE A 349 20.90 3.16 0.57
C ILE A 349 20.87 1.63 0.64
N PRO A 350 19.88 1.01 1.31
CA PRO A 350 19.79 -0.44 1.42
C PRO A 350 19.51 -1.09 0.07
N VAL A 351 19.82 -2.38 -0.06
CA VAL A 351 19.65 -3.16 -1.30
C VAL A 351 18.36 -3.96 -1.22
N LEU A 352 17.58 -4.04 -2.31
CA LEU A 352 16.46 -5.00 -2.39
C LEU A 352 17.01 -6.41 -2.61
N ILE A 353 16.40 -7.41 -1.98
CA ILE A 353 16.81 -8.81 -2.14
C ILE A 353 15.61 -9.57 -2.69
N ALA A 354 15.76 -10.12 -3.89
CA ALA A 354 14.71 -10.77 -4.64
C ALA A 354 15.01 -12.25 -4.90
N VAL A 355 13.97 -13.08 -4.92
CA VAL A 355 14.03 -14.51 -5.29
C VAL A 355 12.70 -14.93 -5.92
N ASP A 356 12.72 -15.86 -6.86
CA ASP A 356 11.53 -16.57 -7.34
C ASP A 356 10.95 -17.47 -6.23
N VAL A 357 9.86 -17.01 -5.61
CA VAL A 357 9.11 -17.74 -4.58
C VAL A 357 7.71 -18.00 -5.13
N ILE A 358 7.62 -18.97 -6.05
CA ILE A 358 6.46 -19.11 -6.95
C ILE A 358 5.25 -19.71 -6.23
N HIS A 359 5.41 -20.88 -5.60
CA HIS A 359 4.36 -21.59 -4.87
C HIS A 359 4.88 -22.22 -3.57
N GLY A 360 5.77 -21.49 -2.89
CA GLY A 360 6.45 -21.96 -1.69
C GLY A 360 7.91 -21.55 -1.68
N PHE A 361 8.57 -21.75 -0.55
CA PHE A 361 10.00 -21.47 -0.40
C PHE A 361 10.77 -22.70 0.09
N ARG A 362 10.63 -23.05 1.37
CA ARG A 362 11.16 -24.31 1.94
C ARG A 362 10.07 -25.36 2.03
N THR A 363 8.88 -24.92 2.41
CA THR A 363 7.63 -25.68 2.28
C THR A 363 7.03 -25.37 0.91
N LEU A 364 6.93 -26.38 0.04
CA LEU A 364 6.22 -26.25 -1.24
C LEU A 364 4.73 -26.54 -1.09
N PHE A 365 3.94 -25.74 -1.81
CA PHE A 365 2.54 -25.98 -2.14
C PHE A 365 2.45 -26.56 -3.56
N PRO A 366 1.27 -26.99 -4.03
CA PRO A 366 1.10 -27.39 -5.43
C PRO A 366 1.52 -26.26 -6.38
N ILE A 367 1.89 -26.62 -7.61
CA ILE A 367 2.16 -25.62 -8.66
C ILE A 367 0.94 -24.69 -8.82
N PRO A 368 1.13 -23.42 -9.23
CA PRO A 368 0.03 -22.45 -9.32
C PRO A 368 -1.18 -22.90 -10.16
N LEU A 369 -0.97 -23.70 -11.19
CA LEU A 369 -2.06 -24.29 -11.99
C LEU A 369 -2.93 -25.23 -11.15
N ASP A 370 -2.30 -26.10 -10.34
CA ASP A 370 -2.99 -27.03 -9.44
C ASP A 370 -3.70 -26.30 -8.30
N GLU A 371 -3.05 -25.29 -7.71
CA GLU A 371 -3.69 -24.40 -6.73
C GLU A 371 -5.01 -23.83 -7.28
N THR A 372 -5.00 -23.44 -8.54
CA THR A 372 -6.17 -22.86 -9.21
C THR A 372 -7.31 -23.88 -9.33
N ALA A 373 -7.00 -25.17 -9.52
CA ALA A 373 -7.98 -26.25 -9.58
C ALA A 373 -8.73 -26.48 -8.26
N SER A 374 -8.26 -25.93 -7.13
CA SER A 374 -9.00 -25.96 -5.87
C SER A 374 -10.24 -25.06 -5.85
N TRP A 375 -10.26 -23.99 -6.68
CA TRP A 375 -11.23 -22.89 -6.62
C TRP A 375 -11.33 -22.23 -5.22
N ASP A 376 -10.33 -22.43 -4.37
CA ASP A 376 -10.31 -22.01 -2.98
C ASP A 376 -9.35 -20.84 -2.78
N LEU A 377 -9.91 -19.63 -2.85
CA LEU A 377 -9.11 -18.40 -2.73
C LEU A 377 -8.44 -18.27 -1.36
N GLU A 378 -9.02 -18.83 -0.30
CA GLU A 378 -8.43 -18.78 1.04
C GLU A 378 -7.20 -19.68 1.12
N ALA A 379 -7.26 -20.88 0.51
CA ALA A 379 -6.13 -21.78 0.37
C ALA A 379 -4.96 -21.11 -0.37
N VAL A 380 -5.24 -20.46 -1.50
CA VAL A 380 -4.23 -19.78 -2.32
C VAL A 380 -3.62 -18.58 -1.60
N GLU A 381 -4.43 -17.78 -0.91
CA GLU A 381 -3.94 -16.66 -0.10
C GLU A 381 -3.06 -17.18 1.07
N GLN A 382 -3.46 -18.29 1.70
CA GLN A 382 -2.70 -18.92 2.77
C GLN A 382 -1.35 -19.48 2.30
N ALA A 383 -1.30 -20.15 1.14
CA ALA A 383 -0.07 -20.67 0.54
C ALA A 383 0.94 -19.55 0.30
N ALA A 384 0.50 -18.48 -0.39
CA ALA A 384 1.32 -17.30 -0.63
C ALA A 384 1.78 -16.61 0.66
N ALA A 385 0.94 -16.54 1.70
CA ALA A 385 1.32 -15.96 2.98
C ALA A 385 2.38 -16.79 3.73
N ILE A 386 2.31 -18.12 3.65
CA ILE A 386 3.33 -19.01 4.23
C ILE A 386 4.64 -18.86 3.46
N ALA A 387 4.59 -18.86 2.13
CA ALA A 387 5.75 -18.66 1.28
C ALA A 387 6.43 -17.31 1.57
N ALA A 388 5.64 -16.24 1.74
CA ALA A 388 6.12 -14.92 2.13
C ALA A 388 6.82 -14.92 3.50
N ALA A 389 6.24 -15.60 4.49
CA ALA A 389 6.79 -15.67 5.83
C ALA A 389 8.13 -16.43 5.86
N GLU A 390 8.22 -17.56 5.15
CA GLU A 390 9.48 -18.30 5.00
C GLU A 390 10.54 -17.46 4.27
N ALA A 391 10.19 -16.87 3.12
CA ALA A 391 11.11 -16.03 2.36
C ALA A 391 11.60 -14.82 3.19
N ARG A 392 10.70 -14.14 3.91
CA ARG A 392 11.07 -12.99 4.74
C ARG A 392 11.99 -13.37 5.89
N SER A 393 11.83 -14.58 6.45
CA SER A 393 12.67 -15.10 7.54
C SER A 393 14.14 -15.28 7.15
N VAL A 394 14.43 -15.44 5.85
CA VAL A 394 15.79 -15.53 5.31
C VAL A 394 16.29 -14.22 4.69
N GLY A 395 15.56 -13.11 4.91
CA GLY A 395 15.94 -11.77 4.47
C GLY A 395 15.58 -11.41 3.02
N ILE A 396 14.70 -12.18 2.38
CA ILE A 396 14.12 -11.80 1.08
C ILE A 396 13.10 -10.69 1.32
N HIS A 397 13.10 -9.68 0.45
CA HIS A 397 12.23 -8.51 0.51
C HIS A 397 11.16 -8.52 -0.58
N TRP A 398 11.46 -9.20 -1.67
CA TRP A 398 10.75 -9.09 -2.93
C TRP A 398 10.71 -10.46 -3.58
N THR A 399 9.55 -10.87 -4.07
CA THR A 399 9.43 -12.09 -4.84
C THR A 399 8.97 -11.81 -6.25
N PHE A 400 9.49 -12.59 -7.20
CA PHE A 400 9.05 -12.63 -8.59
C PHE A 400 7.87 -13.57 -8.77
N ALA A 401 6.85 -13.29 -7.97
CA ALA A 401 5.57 -13.97 -8.00
C ALA A 401 4.49 -12.95 -7.63
N PRO A 402 3.25 -13.17 -8.10
CA PRO A 402 2.80 -14.32 -8.89
C PRO A 402 2.81 -14.08 -10.40
N MET A 403 2.76 -15.18 -11.15
CA MET A 403 2.58 -15.18 -12.59
C MET A 403 1.08 -15.17 -12.95
N PHE A 404 0.68 -14.29 -13.87
CA PHE A 404 -0.71 -13.96 -14.21
C PHE A 404 -1.03 -14.07 -15.69
N ASP A 405 -0.16 -14.67 -16.48
CA ASP A 405 -0.42 -14.89 -17.89
C ASP A 405 -1.63 -15.81 -18.06
N VAL A 406 -2.54 -15.44 -18.95
CA VAL A 406 -3.65 -16.32 -19.36
C VAL A 406 -3.10 -17.27 -20.42
N MET A 407 -3.24 -18.58 -20.22
CA MET A 407 -2.75 -19.58 -21.18
C MET A 407 -3.90 -20.29 -21.86
N ARG A 408 -3.80 -20.50 -23.18
CA ARG A 408 -4.77 -21.28 -23.97
C ARG A 408 -4.10 -22.25 -24.94
N ASP A 409 -2.81 -22.46 -24.77
CA ASP A 409 -2.02 -23.40 -25.54
C ASP A 409 -1.29 -24.32 -24.54
N PRO A 410 -1.73 -25.57 -24.36
CA PRO A 410 -1.15 -26.47 -23.37
C PRO A 410 0.28 -26.91 -23.73
N ARG A 411 0.77 -26.60 -24.94
CA ARG A 411 2.16 -26.88 -25.34
C ARG A 411 3.17 -25.95 -24.68
N TRP A 412 2.73 -24.79 -24.18
CA TRP A 412 3.63 -23.87 -23.50
C TRP A 412 3.93 -24.37 -22.09
N SER A 413 5.17 -24.80 -21.87
CA SER A 413 5.61 -25.48 -20.65
C SER A 413 5.42 -24.65 -19.38
N ARG A 414 5.38 -23.31 -19.46
CA ARG A 414 5.12 -22.41 -18.32
C ARG A 414 3.66 -22.32 -17.88
N ILE A 415 2.73 -23.09 -18.47
CA ILE A 415 1.32 -23.12 -18.03
C ILE A 415 1.17 -23.43 -16.53
N VAL A 416 2.13 -24.19 -15.97
CA VAL A 416 2.17 -24.60 -14.57
C VAL A 416 2.28 -23.41 -13.60
N GLU A 417 2.81 -22.27 -14.06
CA GLU A 417 3.15 -21.12 -13.22
C GLU A 417 1.97 -20.16 -12.95
N GLY A 418 0.87 -20.26 -13.71
CA GLY A 418 -0.25 -19.32 -13.54
C GLY A 418 -1.57 -19.98 -13.19
N SER A 419 -2.67 -19.46 -13.75
CA SER A 419 -4.03 -19.80 -13.31
C SER A 419 -4.96 -20.26 -14.44
N GLY A 420 -4.40 -20.91 -15.46
CA GLY A 420 -5.15 -21.48 -16.57
C GLY A 420 -5.71 -20.43 -17.53
N GLU A 421 -6.86 -20.75 -18.14
CA GLU A 421 -7.39 -20.04 -19.31
C GLU A 421 -8.48 -19.00 -19.04
N ASP A 422 -9.05 -19.00 -17.83
CA ASP A 422 -10.20 -18.18 -17.48
C ASP A 422 -9.80 -16.85 -16.84
N VAL A 423 -10.35 -15.76 -17.39
CA VAL A 423 -10.05 -14.39 -16.98
C VAL A 423 -10.65 -14.09 -15.61
N HIS A 424 -11.86 -14.59 -15.33
CA HIS A 424 -12.54 -14.28 -14.07
C HIS A 424 -11.84 -14.94 -12.89
N LEU A 425 -11.56 -16.24 -12.99
CA LEU A 425 -10.82 -17.00 -12.01
C LEU A 425 -9.39 -16.45 -11.87
N GLY A 426 -8.71 -16.16 -12.98
CA GLY A 426 -7.39 -15.51 -12.97
C GLY A 426 -7.37 -14.19 -12.19
N ASN A 427 -8.40 -13.35 -12.34
CA ASN A 427 -8.54 -12.12 -11.56
C ASN A 427 -8.71 -12.36 -10.06
N LEU A 428 -9.42 -13.42 -9.67
CA LEU A 428 -9.63 -13.78 -8.27
C LEU A 428 -8.35 -14.36 -7.65
N MET A 429 -7.69 -15.27 -8.35
CA MET A 429 -6.40 -15.86 -7.96
C MET A 429 -5.32 -14.78 -7.82
N ALA A 430 -5.29 -13.82 -8.76
CA ALA A 430 -4.37 -12.69 -8.68
C ALA A 430 -4.54 -11.89 -7.38
N LYS A 431 -5.78 -11.55 -7.01
CA LYS A 431 -6.05 -10.83 -5.76
C LYS A 431 -5.66 -11.65 -4.53
N ALA A 432 -5.96 -12.96 -4.51
CA ALA A 432 -5.64 -13.84 -3.40
C ALA A 432 -4.12 -13.94 -3.17
N ARG A 433 -3.34 -14.23 -4.22
CA ARG A 433 -1.89 -14.35 -4.11
C ARG A 433 -1.22 -13.03 -3.73
N ILE A 434 -1.63 -11.89 -4.32
CA ILE A 434 -1.09 -10.57 -3.95
C ILE A 434 -1.34 -10.25 -2.48
N ARG A 435 -2.53 -10.58 -1.95
CA ARG A 435 -2.82 -10.40 -0.53
C ARG A 435 -1.96 -11.31 0.34
N GLY A 436 -1.81 -12.57 -0.03
CA GLY A 436 -0.97 -13.52 0.70
C GLY A 436 0.47 -13.02 0.83
N PHE A 437 1.06 -12.57 -0.27
CA PHE A 437 2.43 -12.04 -0.26
C PHE A 437 2.58 -10.72 0.50
N GLN A 438 1.64 -9.78 0.37
CA GLN A 438 1.85 -8.37 0.76
C GLN A 438 0.99 -7.86 1.93
N VAL A 439 -0.05 -8.59 2.37
CA VAL A 439 -1.00 -8.10 3.39
C VAL A 439 -0.89 -8.96 4.64
N SER A 440 -0.40 -8.35 5.73
CA SER A 440 -0.35 -9.05 7.02
C SER A 440 -1.74 -9.10 7.66
N CYS A 441 -2.18 -10.31 8.00
CA CYS A 441 -3.41 -10.54 8.78
C CYS A 441 -3.14 -10.61 10.29
N GLN A 442 -1.91 -10.31 10.74
CA GLN A 442 -1.57 -10.39 12.17
C GLN A 442 -2.25 -9.25 12.95
N ASP A 443 -3.09 -9.61 13.92
CA ASP A 443 -3.41 -8.73 15.05
C ASP A 443 -2.09 -8.27 15.69
N SER A 444 -1.97 -6.97 15.92
CA SER A 444 -0.99 -6.27 16.77
C SER A 444 -0.60 -6.93 18.12
N ARG A 445 -1.28 -8.00 18.54
CA ARG A 445 -1.00 -8.81 19.73
C ARG A 445 -0.18 -10.08 19.47
N GLY A 446 0.16 -10.42 18.23
CA GLY A 446 1.02 -11.56 17.91
C GLY A 446 0.47 -12.93 18.35
N GLN A 447 -0.83 -13.03 18.63
CA GLN A 447 -1.48 -14.24 19.16
C GLN A 447 -2.70 -14.72 18.34
N GLY A 448 -2.90 -14.21 17.12
CA GLY A 448 -4.02 -14.62 16.26
C GLY A 448 -3.63 -15.71 15.28
N GLU A 449 -4.36 -16.83 15.28
CA GLU A 449 -4.48 -17.72 14.11
C GLU A 449 -4.68 -16.92 12.82
N TYR A 450 -4.18 -17.44 11.70
CA TYR A 450 -4.40 -16.91 10.35
C TYR A 450 -5.89 -16.95 9.97
N THR A 451 -6.72 -16.11 10.60
CA THR A 451 -8.13 -15.96 10.29
C THR A 451 -8.26 -14.96 9.16
N LEU A 452 -8.21 -15.51 7.94
CA LEU A 452 -8.38 -14.81 6.69
C LEU A 452 -9.88 -14.56 6.42
N MET A 453 -10.17 -13.42 5.79
CA MET A 453 -11.47 -12.99 5.29
C MET A 453 -12.52 -12.54 6.34
N SER A 454 -12.42 -11.27 6.77
CA SER A 454 -13.64 -10.54 7.13
C SER A 454 -14.49 -10.40 5.86
N ARG A 455 -15.63 -11.10 5.80
CA ARG A 455 -16.49 -11.35 4.63
C ARG A 455 -16.99 -10.13 3.82
N PHE A 456 -16.57 -8.90 4.10
CA PHE A 456 -16.96 -7.70 3.34
C PHE A 456 -15.87 -6.59 3.28
N GLY A 457 -14.61 -6.91 3.56
CA GLY A 457 -13.53 -5.92 3.61
C GLY A 457 -12.67 -5.86 2.34
N VAL A 458 -12.85 -4.83 1.51
CA VAL A 458 -11.85 -4.44 0.52
C VAL A 458 -10.62 -3.93 1.28
N PHE A 459 -9.58 -4.76 1.42
CA PHE A 459 -8.29 -4.30 1.92
C PHE A 459 -7.65 -3.37 0.87
N GLN A 460 -7.73 -2.06 1.10
CA GLN A 460 -6.92 -1.07 0.38
C GLN A 460 -5.72 -0.72 1.26
N GLY A 461 -4.61 -1.44 1.07
CA GLY A 461 -3.37 -1.15 1.77
C GLY A 461 -2.23 -2.09 1.38
N THR A 462 -1.08 -1.52 1.09
CA THR A 462 0.21 -2.21 0.89
C THR A 462 0.95 -2.22 2.22
N ASP A 463 1.02 -3.37 2.91
CA ASP A 463 1.84 -3.51 4.12
C ASP A 463 2.86 -4.64 3.97
N TYR A 464 3.54 -4.66 2.82
CA TYR A 464 4.68 -5.53 2.59
C TYR A 464 5.91 -5.11 3.41
N SER A 465 5.82 -4.06 4.24
CA SER A 465 6.76 -3.76 5.33
C SER A 465 6.67 -4.71 6.51
N ALA A 466 5.58 -5.47 6.65
CA ALA A 466 5.42 -6.42 7.75
C ALA A 466 6.55 -7.47 7.78
N PRO A 467 6.96 -7.94 8.97
CA PRO A 467 8.10 -8.83 9.14
C PRO A 467 7.87 -10.26 8.60
N ASP A 468 6.65 -10.58 8.17
CA ASP A 468 6.26 -11.87 7.58
C ASP A 468 5.67 -11.71 6.17
N ARG A 469 5.94 -10.58 5.51
CA ARG A 469 5.46 -10.26 4.16
C ARG A 469 6.62 -9.85 3.25
N VAL A 470 6.38 -9.99 1.95
CA VAL A 470 7.32 -9.62 0.89
C VAL A 470 6.61 -8.79 -0.18
N LEU A 471 7.35 -7.95 -0.89
CA LEU A 471 6.87 -7.27 -2.08
C LEU A 471 6.55 -8.31 -3.17
N ALA A 472 5.38 -8.24 -3.79
CA ALA A 472 5.03 -9.10 -4.93
C ALA A 472 5.38 -8.43 -6.26
N CYS A 473 5.67 -9.25 -7.28
CA CYS A 473 5.94 -8.84 -8.65
C CYS A 473 4.98 -9.54 -9.61
N ALA A 474 4.06 -8.78 -10.20
CA ALA A 474 3.18 -9.32 -11.23
C ALA A 474 3.99 -9.62 -12.50
N LYS A 475 3.98 -10.88 -12.96
CA LYS A 475 4.71 -11.31 -14.16
C LYS A 475 3.85 -12.20 -15.09
N HIS A 476 4.13 -12.31 -16.39
CA HIS A 476 5.10 -11.53 -17.14
C HIS A 476 4.35 -10.52 -18.02
N PHE A 477 4.57 -9.22 -17.82
CA PHE A 477 3.76 -8.17 -18.40
C PHE A 477 4.22 -7.84 -19.84
N ALA A 478 3.50 -8.22 -20.89
CA ALA A 478 2.19 -8.89 -20.89
C ALA A 478 2.00 -9.85 -22.06
N ALA A 479 1.00 -10.72 -21.90
CA ALA A 479 0.51 -11.68 -22.89
C ALA A 479 1.52 -12.77 -23.26
N TYR A 480 2.39 -13.13 -22.32
CA TYR A 480 3.45 -14.10 -22.56
C TYR A 480 2.91 -15.50 -22.84
N GLY A 481 1.83 -15.89 -22.14
CA GLY A 481 1.10 -17.14 -22.38
C GLY A 481 0.32 -17.22 -23.71
N ALA A 482 0.47 -16.21 -24.58
CA ALA A 482 -0.04 -16.23 -25.95
C ALA A 482 1.04 -16.53 -27.00
N ALA A 483 2.24 -16.95 -26.57
CA ALA A 483 3.35 -17.26 -27.45
C ALA A 483 2.94 -18.21 -28.58
N GLU A 484 3.26 -17.84 -29.82
CA GLU A 484 2.85 -18.60 -31.00
C GLU A 484 3.35 -20.05 -30.96
N ALA A 485 2.45 -20.98 -31.29
CA ALA A 485 2.68 -22.42 -31.27
C ALA A 485 3.07 -23.00 -29.90
N GLY A 486 2.85 -22.26 -28.81
CA GLY A 486 3.21 -22.66 -27.45
C GLY A 486 4.71 -22.77 -27.23
N ARG A 487 5.54 -22.17 -28.09
CA ARG A 487 6.99 -22.17 -27.91
C ARG A 487 7.39 -21.02 -27.00
N ASP A 488 8.11 -21.34 -25.94
CA ASP A 488 8.55 -20.32 -25.00
C ASP A 488 9.35 -19.20 -25.69
N TYR A 489 9.24 -17.98 -25.16
CA TYR A 489 9.82 -16.74 -25.71
C TYR A 489 9.30 -16.27 -27.08
N ASN A 490 8.54 -17.09 -27.81
CA ASN A 490 8.05 -16.73 -29.15
C ASN A 490 7.09 -15.54 -29.09
N GLY A 491 6.96 -14.82 -30.20
CA GLY A 491 6.10 -13.63 -30.30
C GLY A 491 4.63 -13.94 -30.03
N ALA A 492 3.90 -12.91 -29.61
CA ALA A 492 2.45 -12.94 -29.46
C ALA A 492 1.80 -11.88 -30.36
N ASP A 493 0.88 -12.29 -31.22
CA ASP A 493 0.12 -11.36 -32.07
C ASP A 493 -1.38 -11.37 -31.73
N MET A 494 -1.93 -10.19 -31.47
CA MET A 494 -3.37 -10.05 -31.22
C MET A 494 -3.88 -8.62 -31.34
N SER A 495 -5.19 -8.47 -31.58
CA SER A 495 -5.86 -7.17 -31.46
C SER A 495 -5.79 -6.61 -30.03
N GLU A 496 -5.75 -5.27 -29.89
CA GLU A 496 -5.83 -4.59 -28.59
C GLU A 496 -7.09 -4.97 -27.81
N ARG A 497 -8.21 -5.23 -28.50
CA ARG A 497 -9.43 -5.72 -27.85
C ARG A 497 -9.19 -7.05 -27.12
N ARG A 498 -8.61 -8.03 -27.81
CA ARG A 498 -8.29 -9.34 -27.22
C ARG A 498 -7.30 -9.18 -26.04
N LEU A 499 -6.27 -8.35 -26.22
CA LEU A 499 -5.32 -8.03 -25.17
C LEU A 499 -6.02 -7.47 -23.91
N ARG A 500 -6.88 -6.47 -24.08
CA ARG A 500 -7.59 -5.80 -22.96
C ARG A 500 -8.68 -6.64 -22.32
N GLU A 501 -9.37 -7.47 -23.08
CA GLU A 501 -10.47 -8.30 -22.57
C GLU A 501 -9.98 -9.62 -21.95
N ILE A 502 -8.81 -10.13 -22.35
CA ILE A 502 -8.37 -11.48 -21.99
C ILE A 502 -7.05 -11.47 -21.22
N TYR A 503 -6.00 -10.82 -21.71
CA TYR A 503 -4.64 -11.00 -21.19
C TYR A 503 -4.23 -9.95 -20.14
N LEU A 504 -4.73 -8.72 -20.25
CA LEU A 504 -4.47 -7.65 -19.27
C LEU A 504 -5.29 -7.71 -17.97
N PRO A 505 -6.52 -8.26 -17.91
CA PRO A 505 -7.32 -8.19 -16.69
C PRO A 505 -6.66 -8.78 -15.43
N PRO A 506 -5.98 -9.94 -15.45
CA PRO A 506 -5.32 -10.47 -14.25
C PRO A 506 -4.24 -9.53 -13.68
N PHE A 507 -3.45 -8.90 -14.56
CA PHE A 507 -2.49 -7.86 -14.17
C PHE A 507 -3.18 -6.62 -13.58
N LYS A 508 -4.31 -6.19 -14.16
CA LYS A 508 -5.11 -5.09 -13.60
C LYS A 508 -5.70 -5.45 -12.23
N ALA A 509 -6.12 -6.70 -12.03
CA ALA A 509 -6.58 -7.21 -10.75
C ALA A 509 -5.45 -7.18 -9.70
N ALA A 510 -4.21 -7.46 -10.09
CA ALA A 510 -3.04 -7.30 -9.24
C ALA A 510 -2.78 -5.84 -8.84
N VAL A 511 -2.90 -4.88 -9.79
CA VAL A 511 -2.86 -3.43 -9.47
C VAL A 511 -3.95 -3.06 -8.47
N ASP A 512 -5.19 -3.52 -8.68
CA ASP A 512 -6.32 -3.25 -7.78
C ASP A 512 -6.14 -3.88 -6.39
N ALA A 513 -5.37 -4.97 -6.29
CA ALA A 513 -4.95 -5.58 -5.03
C ALA A 513 -3.74 -4.88 -4.38
N GLY A 514 -3.12 -3.92 -5.07
CA GLY A 514 -1.97 -3.16 -4.58
C GLY A 514 -0.63 -3.84 -4.78
N VAL A 515 -0.45 -4.66 -5.83
CA VAL A 515 0.88 -5.22 -6.18
C VAL A 515 1.95 -4.13 -6.19
N GLY A 516 3.12 -4.43 -5.65
CA GLY A 516 4.17 -3.43 -5.49
C GLY A 516 5.12 -3.30 -6.69
N SER A 517 5.19 -4.32 -7.55
CA SER A 517 6.07 -4.33 -8.71
C SER A 517 5.51 -5.13 -9.90
N PHE A 518 6.10 -4.90 -11.08
CA PHE A 518 5.82 -5.60 -12.32
C PHE A 518 7.12 -6.07 -12.96
N MET A 519 7.09 -7.24 -13.59
CA MET A 519 8.16 -7.75 -14.44
C MET A 519 7.68 -7.78 -15.89
N THR A 520 8.50 -7.35 -16.83
CA THR A 520 8.16 -7.42 -18.26
C THR A 520 8.18 -8.85 -18.77
N ALA A 521 7.49 -9.14 -19.87
CA ALA A 521 7.65 -10.39 -20.60
C ALA A 521 8.84 -10.37 -21.57
N PHE A 522 9.27 -11.55 -22.01
CA PHE A 522 10.26 -11.72 -23.07
C PHE A 522 9.71 -11.46 -24.46
N ASN A 523 8.47 -11.88 -24.74
CA ASN A 523 7.92 -11.84 -26.08
C ASN A 523 7.78 -10.41 -26.65
N ASP A 524 7.78 -10.31 -27.97
CA ASP A 524 7.17 -9.18 -28.65
C ASP A 524 5.65 -9.31 -28.67
N LEU A 525 4.97 -8.16 -28.59
CA LEU A 525 3.53 -8.05 -28.73
C LEU A 525 3.24 -7.31 -30.04
N SER A 526 2.82 -8.05 -31.06
CA SER A 526 2.62 -7.55 -32.42
C SER A 526 3.84 -6.78 -32.96
N GLY A 527 5.03 -7.36 -32.81
CA GLY A 527 6.30 -6.85 -33.34
C GLY A 527 7.06 -5.87 -32.43
N VAL A 528 6.55 -5.55 -31.24
CA VAL A 528 7.24 -4.69 -30.27
C VAL A 528 7.53 -5.46 -28.97
N PRO A 529 8.83 -5.74 -28.66
CA PRO A 529 9.24 -6.39 -27.41
C PRO A 529 8.60 -5.73 -26.18
N ALA A 530 8.04 -6.52 -25.26
CA ALA A 530 7.40 -5.97 -24.06
C ALA A 530 8.35 -5.04 -23.26
N THR A 531 9.65 -5.32 -23.32
CA THR A 531 10.74 -4.53 -22.74
C THR A 531 10.83 -3.07 -23.25
N ASP A 532 10.46 -2.80 -24.51
CA ASP A 532 10.41 -1.45 -25.11
C ASP A 532 8.96 -0.95 -25.35
N ASN A 533 7.95 -1.70 -24.91
CA ASN A 533 6.58 -1.44 -25.30
C ASN A 533 5.94 -0.29 -24.49
N LYS A 534 6.06 0.95 -24.99
CA LYS A 534 5.46 2.16 -24.38
C LYS A 534 3.94 2.09 -24.23
N PHE A 535 3.26 1.34 -25.10
CA PHE A 535 1.82 1.13 -24.94
C PHE A 535 1.53 0.38 -23.64
N LEU A 536 2.26 -0.71 -23.38
CA LEU A 536 2.11 -1.46 -22.13
C LEU A 536 2.63 -0.67 -20.92
N LEU A 537 3.90 -0.25 -20.97
CA LEU A 537 4.63 0.23 -19.80
C LEU A 537 4.31 1.67 -19.40
N THR A 538 3.95 2.53 -20.37
CA THR A 538 3.61 3.93 -20.09
C THR A 538 2.12 4.15 -20.19
N LYS A 539 1.51 3.92 -21.36
CA LYS A 539 0.09 4.23 -21.58
C LYS A 539 -0.83 3.40 -20.69
N VAL A 540 -0.74 2.07 -20.74
CA VAL A 540 -1.60 1.19 -19.92
C VAL A 540 -1.20 1.28 -18.44
N LEU A 541 0.04 0.96 -18.11
CA LEU A 541 0.44 0.79 -16.72
C LEU A 541 0.51 2.12 -15.94
N ARG A 542 1.15 3.16 -16.48
CA ARG A 542 1.34 4.45 -15.77
C ARG A 542 0.20 5.43 -16.00
N ASP A 543 -0.27 5.59 -17.23
CA ASP A 543 -1.27 6.63 -17.54
C ASP A 543 -2.69 6.17 -17.29
N GLU A 544 -3.08 4.96 -17.70
CA GLU A 544 -4.44 4.45 -17.50
C GLU A 544 -4.63 3.88 -16.09
N TRP A 545 -3.74 2.97 -15.66
CA TRP A 545 -3.87 2.27 -14.38
C TRP A 545 -3.27 3.03 -13.19
N LYS A 546 -2.52 4.10 -13.44
CA LYS A 546 -1.89 4.95 -12.41
C LYS A 546 -0.98 4.17 -11.47
N PHE A 547 -0.31 3.13 -11.99
CA PHE A 547 0.61 2.32 -11.20
C PHE A 547 1.83 3.12 -10.75
N ASP A 548 2.04 3.16 -9.44
CA ASP A 548 3.12 3.93 -8.81
C ASP A 548 4.22 3.05 -8.17
N GLY A 549 4.23 1.76 -8.48
CA GLY A 549 5.26 0.82 -8.04
C GLY A 549 6.47 0.78 -8.98
N LEU A 550 7.24 -0.29 -8.84
CA LEU A 550 8.49 -0.59 -9.54
C LEU A 550 8.24 -1.46 -10.78
N VAL A 551 8.91 -1.19 -11.89
CA VAL A 551 8.96 -2.09 -13.06
C VAL A 551 10.39 -2.59 -13.27
N VAL A 552 10.56 -3.91 -13.23
CA VAL A 552 11.82 -4.59 -13.49
C VAL A 552 11.73 -5.34 -14.82
N TYR A 553 12.86 -5.47 -15.51
CA TYR A 553 12.95 -6.37 -16.64
C TYR A 553 13.12 -7.81 -16.22
N ASP A 554 12.66 -8.71 -17.08
CA ASP A 554 13.04 -10.11 -16.97
C ASP A 554 14.55 -10.32 -17.24
N TRP A 555 15.03 -11.53 -16.98
CA TRP A 555 16.43 -11.91 -17.05
C TRP A 555 17.07 -11.51 -18.39
N ASP A 556 18.01 -10.55 -18.38
CA ASP A 556 18.67 -10.06 -19.60
C ASP A 556 17.75 -9.49 -20.69
N ALA A 557 16.47 -9.25 -20.41
CA ALA A 557 15.50 -8.84 -21.43
C ALA A 557 15.85 -7.52 -22.15
N VAL A 558 16.64 -6.63 -21.50
CA VAL A 558 17.21 -5.45 -22.16
C VAL A 558 18.23 -5.85 -23.21
N TYR A 559 19.15 -6.76 -22.88
CA TYR A 559 20.13 -7.27 -23.83
C TYR A 559 19.45 -7.99 -25.00
N GLU A 560 18.38 -8.73 -24.74
CA GLU A 560 17.63 -9.47 -25.75
C GLU A 560 16.90 -8.61 -26.78
N LEU A 561 16.75 -7.29 -26.55
CA LEU A 561 16.32 -6.36 -27.62
C LEU A 561 17.21 -6.46 -28.87
N ILE A 562 18.47 -6.87 -28.70
CA ILE A 562 19.38 -7.15 -29.82
C ILE A 562 18.98 -8.44 -30.55
N ASN A 563 18.60 -9.48 -29.82
CA ASN A 563 18.14 -10.76 -30.39
C ASN A 563 16.80 -10.60 -31.13
N HIS A 564 15.90 -9.75 -30.61
CA HIS A 564 14.69 -9.31 -31.31
C HIS A 564 14.98 -8.44 -32.55
N GLN A 565 16.25 -8.10 -32.82
CA GLN A 565 16.67 -7.18 -33.88
C GLN A 565 16.04 -5.77 -33.76
N TYR A 566 15.61 -5.43 -32.55
CA TYR A 566 14.99 -4.16 -32.23
C TYR A 566 16.03 -3.10 -31.83
N ALA A 567 17.18 -3.53 -31.32
CA ALA A 567 18.35 -2.70 -31.06
C ALA A 567 19.60 -3.26 -31.77
N THR A 568 20.46 -2.40 -32.29
CA THR A 568 21.70 -2.82 -32.97
C THR A 568 22.84 -3.14 -32.01
N ASN A 569 22.78 -2.64 -30.77
CA ASN A 569 23.83 -2.80 -29.76
C ASN A 569 23.30 -2.51 -28.34
N LYS A 570 24.13 -2.79 -27.33
CA LYS A 570 23.80 -2.64 -25.90
C LYS A 570 23.43 -1.21 -25.49
N SER A 571 24.03 -0.19 -26.10
CA SER A 571 23.72 1.22 -25.79
C SER A 571 22.35 1.62 -26.34
N GLU A 572 22.01 1.17 -27.54
CA GLU A 572 20.69 1.37 -28.11
C GLU A 572 19.62 0.59 -27.34
N ALA A 573 19.89 -0.66 -26.97
CA ALA A 573 19.00 -1.45 -26.12
C ALA A 573 18.69 -0.75 -24.78
N ALA A 574 19.72 -0.25 -24.08
CA ALA A 574 19.55 0.53 -22.86
C ALA A 574 18.70 1.81 -23.09
N MET A 575 18.91 2.50 -24.20
CA MET A 575 18.16 3.70 -24.58
C MET A 575 16.68 3.41 -24.80
N HIS A 576 16.35 2.34 -25.53
CA HIS A 576 14.97 1.91 -25.77
C HIS A 576 14.29 1.63 -24.44
N ALA A 577 14.85 0.66 -23.72
CA ALA A 577 14.37 0.16 -22.46
C ALA A 577 14.03 1.29 -21.45
N VAL A 578 14.99 2.17 -21.13
CA VAL A 578 14.78 3.19 -20.10
C VAL A 578 13.74 4.23 -20.51
N ASN A 579 13.63 4.52 -21.81
CA ASN A 579 12.64 5.47 -22.31
C ASN A 579 11.24 4.86 -22.44
N ALA A 580 11.10 3.53 -22.43
CA ALA A 580 9.82 2.84 -22.49
C ALA A 580 9.01 2.92 -21.19
N GLY A 581 9.71 3.08 -20.05
CA GLY A 581 9.11 3.29 -18.74
C GLY A 581 9.55 2.32 -17.64
N THR A 582 10.69 1.67 -17.80
CA THR A 582 11.22 0.75 -16.79
C THR A 582 12.13 1.41 -15.79
N ASP A 583 12.20 0.77 -14.63
CA ASP A 583 12.89 1.30 -13.49
C ASP A 583 14.16 0.50 -13.16
N MET A 584 14.21 -0.80 -13.43
CA MET A 584 15.32 -1.67 -13.02
C MET A 584 15.67 -2.70 -14.10
N GLU A 585 16.98 -2.84 -14.36
CA GLU A 585 17.58 -3.84 -15.26
C GLU A 585 18.09 -5.03 -14.45
N MET A 586 17.66 -6.23 -14.85
CA MET A 586 18.07 -7.49 -14.24
C MET A 586 19.23 -8.12 -15.00
N ASN A 587 20.24 -8.57 -14.24
CA ASN A 587 21.44 -9.30 -14.66
C ASN A 587 22.36 -8.55 -15.65
N SER A 588 21.83 -8.19 -16.80
CA SER A 588 22.41 -7.27 -17.78
C SER A 588 22.82 -5.96 -17.11
N ARG A 589 23.93 -5.36 -17.61
CA ARG A 589 24.57 -4.16 -17.03
C ARG A 589 24.59 -2.99 -18.00
N THR A 590 23.65 -2.94 -18.95
CA THR A 590 23.65 -1.96 -20.03
C THR A 590 23.35 -0.55 -19.53
N TYR A 591 22.49 -0.38 -18.52
CA TYR A 591 22.15 0.91 -17.92
C TYR A 591 23.36 1.54 -17.21
N VAL A 592 24.05 0.77 -16.38
CA VAL A 592 25.23 1.25 -15.66
C VAL A 592 26.41 1.50 -16.61
N THR A 593 26.53 0.71 -17.68
CA THR A 593 27.63 0.82 -18.65
C THR A 593 27.44 1.97 -19.64
N HIS A 594 26.22 2.20 -20.13
CA HIS A 594 25.96 3.16 -21.21
C HIS A 594 25.13 4.39 -20.80
N GLY A 595 24.46 4.36 -19.65
CA GLY A 595 23.51 5.40 -19.23
C GLY A 595 24.11 6.81 -19.15
N ALA A 596 25.36 6.94 -18.70
CA ALA A 596 26.03 8.24 -18.62
C ALA A 596 26.22 8.88 -20.01
N GLN A 597 26.66 8.10 -20.99
CA GLN A 597 26.83 8.56 -22.37
C GLN A 597 25.48 8.87 -23.03
N LEU A 598 24.45 8.07 -22.77
CA LEU A 598 23.10 8.30 -23.28
C LEU A 598 22.48 9.59 -22.75
N ILE A 599 22.75 9.94 -21.49
CA ILE A 599 22.33 11.22 -20.92
C ILE A 599 23.12 12.38 -21.49
N GLN A 600 24.45 12.25 -21.57
CA GLN A 600 25.31 13.29 -22.13
C GLN A 600 24.96 13.62 -23.59
N SER A 601 24.57 12.60 -24.37
CA SER A 601 24.12 12.75 -25.76
C SER A 601 22.66 13.18 -25.92
N GLY A 602 21.90 13.32 -24.82
CA GLY A 602 20.50 13.72 -24.84
C GLY A 602 19.52 12.64 -25.32
N LYS A 603 19.99 11.41 -25.55
CA LYS A 603 19.15 10.26 -25.96
C LYS A 603 18.29 9.72 -24.82
N VAL A 604 18.71 9.94 -23.58
CA VAL A 604 17.95 9.65 -22.36
C VAL A 604 17.95 10.89 -21.49
N SER A 605 16.79 11.31 -20.99
CA SER A 605 16.72 12.48 -20.12
C SER A 605 17.10 12.14 -18.68
N THR A 606 17.75 13.08 -17.98
CA THR A 606 17.97 12.96 -16.52
C THR A 606 16.65 12.81 -15.76
N GLY A 607 15.56 13.39 -16.28
CA GLY A 607 14.22 13.26 -15.71
C GLY A 607 13.68 11.83 -15.76
N THR A 608 13.96 11.10 -16.85
CA THR A 608 13.62 9.68 -17.02
C THR A 608 14.30 8.84 -15.94
N VAL A 609 15.63 8.97 -15.82
CA VAL A 609 16.42 8.25 -14.80
C VAL A 609 15.98 8.62 -13.38
N ASN A 610 15.77 9.92 -13.09
CA ASN A 610 15.28 10.34 -11.78
C ASN A 610 13.89 9.75 -11.45
N THR A 611 13.04 9.52 -12.44
CA THR A 611 11.73 8.90 -12.25
C THR A 611 11.87 7.42 -11.91
N ALA A 612 12.70 6.70 -12.65
CA ALA A 612 13.03 5.30 -12.38
C ALA A 612 13.60 5.10 -10.97
N VAL A 613 14.64 5.87 -10.61
CA VAL A 613 15.23 5.84 -9.27
C VAL A 613 14.20 6.17 -8.19
N ARG A 614 13.28 7.12 -8.45
CA ARG A 614 12.22 7.48 -7.50
C ARG A 614 11.28 6.31 -7.21
N ASN A 615 10.94 5.50 -8.21
CA ASN A 615 10.07 4.35 -8.03
C ASN A 615 10.76 3.28 -7.17
N ILE A 616 12.04 2.97 -7.44
CA ILE A 616 12.85 2.05 -6.63
C ILE A 616 12.98 2.53 -5.19
N VAL A 617 13.39 3.78 -4.99
CA VAL A 617 13.57 4.37 -3.65
C VAL A 617 12.23 4.41 -2.90
N ARG A 618 11.12 4.73 -3.57
CA ARG A 618 9.77 4.68 -2.97
C ARG A 618 9.46 3.28 -2.44
N ILE A 619 9.76 2.23 -3.21
CA ILE A 619 9.56 0.85 -2.76
C ILE A 619 10.42 0.52 -1.53
N LYS A 620 11.71 0.89 -1.53
CA LYS A 620 12.60 0.70 -0.36
C LYS A 620 12.08 1.40 0.90
N PHE A 621 11.47 2.58 0.74
CA PHE A 621 10.80 3.27 1.84
C PHE A 621 9.49 2.61 2.28
N ARG A 622 8.68 2.12 1.35
CA ARG A 622 7.44 1.38 1.66
C ARG A 622 7.73 0.05 2.36
N LEU A 623 8.89 -0.56 2.09
CA LEU A 623 9.40 -1.74 2.79
C LEU A 623 10.08 -1.41 4.13
N GLU A 624 10.17 -0.13 4.51
CA GLU A 624 10.88 0.35 5.70
C GLU A 624 12.37 -0.04 5.77
N LEU A 625 13.04 -0.30 4.62
CA LEU A 625 14.42 -0.80 4.62
C LEU A 625 15.45 0.20 5.12
N PHE A 626 15.18 1.51 5.05
CA PHE A 626 16.07 2.52 5.64
C PHE A 626 16.05 2.50 7.17
N ASP A 627 15.05 1.85 7.75
CA ASP A 627 14.80 1.81 9.18
C ASP A 627 15.13 0.43 9.75
N ASN A 628 14.75 -0.62 9.01
CA ASN A 628 14.84 -2.03 9.37
C ASN A 628 15.50 -2.81 8.23
N SER A 629 16.78 -2.51 7.94
CA SER A 629 17.51 -3.17 6.85
C SER A 629 17.83 -4.64 7.16
N PHE A 630 17.92 -5.01 8.44
CA PHE A 630 18.39 -6.32 8.87
C PHE A 630 17.24 -7.26 9.24
N THR A 631 17.42 -8.53 8.93
CA THR A 631 16.55 -9.62 9.37
C THR A 631 17.13 -10.26 10.63
N ASP A 632 16.25 -10.64 11.57
CA ASP A 632 16.65 -11.42 12.74
C ASP A 632 17.02 -12.83 12.31
N GLU A 633 18.30 -13.19 12.46
CA GLU A 633 18.87 -14.47 12.01
C GLU A 633 18.25 -15.67 12.75
N THR A 634 17.60 -15.46 13.89
CA THR A 634 16.88 -16.53 14.60
C THR A 634 15.55 -16.91 13.94
N LEU A 635 14.97 -16.04 13.10
CA LEU A 635 13.69 -16.30 12.44
C LEU A 635 13.78 -17.43 11.42
N GLU A 636 14.94 -17.60 10.79
CA GLU A 636 15.18 -18.62 9.77
C GLU A 636 14.90 -20.02 10.33
N SER A 637 15.62 -20.42 11.39
CA SER A 637 15.42 -21.72 12.05
C SER A 637 14.05 -21.84 12.74
N GLN A 638 13.50 -20.70 13.18
CA GLN A 638 12.18 -20.68 13.80
C GLN A 638 11.04 -20.78 12.80
N THR A 639 11.22 -20.49 11.50
CA THR A 639 10.13 -20.27 10.53
C THR A 639 10.13 -21.23 9.37
N LEU A 640 11.30 -21.59 8.85
CA LEU A 640 11.39 -22.52 7.73
C LEU A 640 10.83 -23.89 8.11
N PHE A 641 10.02 -24.47 7.22
CA PHE A 641 9.54 -25.85 7.30
C PHE A 641 8.86 -26.22 8.62
N LYS A 642 8.13 -25.27 9.23
CA LYS A 642 7.32 -25.53 10.43
C LYS A 642 6.34 -26.67 10.20
N GLU A 643 6.12 -27.48 11.22
CA GLU A 643 5.09 -28.53 11.19
C GLU A 643 3.72 -28.00 10.75
N LYS A 644 3.30 -26.82 11.24
CA LYS A 644 2.04 -26.19 10.83
C LYS A 644 2.00 -25.78 9.35
N PHE A 645 3.16 -25.42 8.77
CA PHE A 645 3.27 -25.07 7.35
C PHE A 645 3.20 -26.33 6.49
N VAL A 646 3.91 -27.40 6.88
CA VAL A 646 3.82 -28.71 6.23
C VAL A 646 2.39 -29.27 6.30
N ALA A 647 1.72 -29.13 7.44
CA ALA A 647 0.33 -29.53 7.60
C ALA A 647 -0.62 -28.72 6.70
N ALA A 648 -0.38 -27.41 6.55
CA ALA A 648 -1.13 -26.55 5.64
C ALA A 648 -0.90 -26.97 4.18
N ALA A 649 0.36 -27.20 3.77
CA ALA A 649 0.69 -27.69 2.43
C ALA A 649 -0.04 -28.99 2.12
N ARG A 650 0.04 -29.99 3.01
CA ARG A 650 -0.71 -31.25 2.86
C ARG A 650 -2.22 -31.04 2.70
N ASN A 651 -2.80 -30.15 3.49
CA ASN A 651 -4.23 -29.87 3.44
C ASN A 651 -4.65 -29.14 2.16
N ILE A 652 -3.85 -28.17 1.71
CA ILE A 652 -4.08 -27.42 0.47
C ILE A 652 -3.91 -28.33 -0.74
N THR A 653 -2.82 -29.11 -0.82
CA THR A 653 -2.59 -30.10 -1.87
C THR A 653 -3.74 -31.09 -2.01
N ALA A 654 -4.32 -31.56 -0.90
CA ALA A 654 -5.47 -32.46 -0.96
C ALA A 654 -6.71 -31.84 -1.63
N ARG A 655 -6.85 -30.50 -1.61
CA ARG A 655 -7.95 -29.75 -2.26
C ARG A 655 -7.70 -29.46 -3.74
N THR A 656 -6.48 -29.63 -4.23
CA THR A 656 -6.11 -29.37 -5.64
C THR A 656 -6.29 -30.57 -6.57
N MET A 657 -6.44 -31.77 -6.01
CA MET A 657 -6.54 -33.00 -6.79
C MET A 657 -7.83 -33.06 -7.62
N VAL A 658 -7.71 -33.24 -8.94
CA VAL A 658 -8.86 -33.34 -9.86
C VAL A 658 -9.17 -34.81 -10.19
N LEU A 659 -10.33 -35.30 -9.74
CA LEU A 659 -10.79 -36.64 -10.06
C LEU A 659 -11.44 -36.68 -11.46
N LEU A 660 -10.66 -37.08 -12.47
CA LEU A 660 -11.11 -37.12 -13.86
C LEU A 660 -12.06 -38.27 -14.18
N LYS A 661 -11.90 -39.42 -13.50
CA LYS A 661 -12.68 -40.63 -13.78
C LYS A 661 -12.80 -41.50 -12.53
N ASN A 662 -14.02 -41.94 -12.21
CA ASN A 662 -14.28 -42.91 -11.14
C ASN A 662 -15.42 -43.85 -11.52
N GLU A 663 -15.07 -44.97 -12.18
CA GLU A 663 -16.04 -45.99 -12.58
C GLU A 663 -16.30 -46.99 -11.45
N ASN A 664 -17.53 -47.49 -11.37
CA ASN A 664 -17.92 -48.55 -10.44
C ASN A 664 -17.63 -48.25 -8.95
N ASN A 665 -17.58 -46.97 -8.56
CA ASN A 665 -17.18 -46.53 -7.22
C ASN A 665 -15.83 -47.12 -6.78
N LEU A 666 -14.87 -47.21 -7.71
CA LEU A 666 -13.53 -47.72 -7.42
C LEU A 666 -12.82 -46.90 -6.32
N LEU A 667 -13.03 -45.58 -6.31
CA LEU A 667 -12.54 -44.66 -5.29
C LEU A 667 -13.69 -44.18 -4.38
N PRO A 668 -13.45 -44.03 -3.06
CA PRO A 668 -12.17 -44.17 -2.36
C PRO A 668 -11.78 -45.63 -2.07
N VAL A 669 -10.47 -45.93 -2.09
CA VAL A 669 -9.93 -47.25 -1.77
C VAL A 669 -10.03 -47.53 -0.26
N SER A 670 -10.52 -48.71 0.12
CA SER A 670 -10.54 -49.13 1.53
C SER A 670 -9.13 -49.32 2.09
N THR A 671 -8.88 -48.89 3.32
CA THR A 671 -7.62 -49.20 4.03
C THR A 671 -7.51 -50.67 4.43
N THR A 672 -8.61 -51.43 4.36
CA THR A 672 -8.62 -52.89 4.59
C THR A 672 -8.43 -53.68 3.30
N ILE A 673 -7.97 -53.02 2.22
CA ILE A 673 -7.67 -53.71 0.96
C ILE A 673 -6.59 -54.78 1.19
N GLY A 674 -6.69 -55.87 0.43
CA GLY A 674 -5.72 -56.97 0.47
C GLY A 674 -4.38 -56.54 -0.10
N LYS A 675 -4.01 -57.05 -1.26
CA LYS A 675 -2.76 -56.71 -1.94
C LYS A 675 -2.94 -55.51 -2.84
N LEU A 676 -2.11 -54.48 -2.63
CA LEU A 676 -2.07 -53.27 -3.43
C LEU A 676 -0.73 -53.20 -4.17
N ALA A 677 -0.76 -53.10 -5.49
CA ALA A 677 0.41 -52.80 -6.30
C ALA A 677 0.55 -51.29 -6.49
N VAL A 678 1.76 -50.76 -6.33
CA VAL A 678 2.13 -49.40 -6.74
C VAL A 678 3.14 -49.52 -7.88
N ILE A 679 2.82 -48.95 -9.03
CA ILE A 679 3.61 -49.07 -10.25
C ILE A 679 3.97 -47.70 -10.80
N GLY A 680 5.20 -47.51 -11.29
CA GLY A 680 5.68 -46.28 -11.92
C GLY A 680 6.80 -45.60 -11.13
N GLY A 681 7.87 -45.19 -11.80
CA GLY A 681 9.02 -44.51 -11.17
C GLY A 681 8.65 -43.23 -10.43
N LEU A 682 7.71 -42.45 -10.95
CA LEU A 682 7.17 -41.24 -10.31
C LEU A 682 6.53 -41.53 -8.93
N ALA A 683 6.11 -42.77 -8.65
CA ALA A 683 5.51 -43.10 -7.36
C ALA A 683 6.50 -43.03 -6.20
N ALA A 684 7.81 -43.20 -6.47
CA ALA A 684 8.85 -43.38 -5.46
C ALA A 684 9.99 -42.35 -5.56
N ASP A 685 9.90 -41.39 -6.49
CA ASP A 685 10.94 -40.39 -6.69
C ASP A 685 10.62 -39.08 -5.93
N LYS A 686 11.49 -38.73 -4.98
CA LYS A 686 11.36 -37.51 -4.17
C LYS A 686 11.70 -36.24 -4.94
N TYR A 687 12.65 -36.33 -5.87
CA TYR A 687 13.09 -35.18 -6.65
C TYR A 687 12.04 -34.80 -7.69
N GLU A 688 11.44 -35.79 -8.35
CA GLU A 688 10.31 -35.57 -9.28
C GLU A 688 9.01 -35.14 -8.59
N THR A 689 8.93 -35.25 -7.25
CA THR A 689 7.83 -34.65 -6.48
C THR A 689 7.97 -33.11 -6.35
N THR A 690 9.13 -32.56 -6.73
CA THR A 690 9.32 -31.11 -6.89
C THR A 690 8.88 -30.66 -8.28
N ASP A 691 8.93 -29.36 -8.57
CA ASP A 691 8.62 -28.77 -9.88
C ASP A 691 9.83 -27.99 -10.43
N HIS A 692 9.69 -27.32 -11.57
CA HIS A 692 10.73 -26.51 -12.21
C HIS A 692 11.23 -25.33 -11.34
N TRP A 693 10.33 -24.72 -10.55
CA TRP A 693 10.52 -23.55 -9.69
C TRP A 693 10.43 -23.85 -8.18
N PRO A 694 11.28 -24.74 -7.64
CA PRO A 694 11.04 -25.33 -6.32
C PRO A 694 11.52 -24.45 -5.16
N GLY A 695 11.91 -23.19 -5.39
CA GLY A 695 12.46 -22.32 -4.36
C GLY A 695 13.74 -22.87 -3.72
N ASP A 696 13.81 -22.88 -2.39
CA ASP A 696 14.96 -23.32 -1.58
C ASP A 696 14.64 -24.63 -0.86
N VAL A 697 14.08 -25.62 -1.57
CA VAL A 697 13.66 -26.89 -0.97
C VAL A 697 14.81 -27.81 -0.65
N HIS A 698 14.58 -28.63 0.37
CA HIS A 698 15.37 -29.83 0.63
C HIS A 698 14.55 -31.04 0.20
N TRP A 699 14.71 -31.48 -1.05
CA TRP A 699 13.90 -32.55 -1.67
C TRP A 699 13.94 -33.88 -0.88
N GLN A 700 14.97 -34.12 -0.08
CA GLN A 700 15.06 -35.32 0.78
C GLN A 700 13.90 -35.41 1.80
N ASN A 701 13.31 -34.26 2.17
CA ASN A 701 12.18 -34.17 3.10
C ASN A 701 10.82 -34.46 2.46
N PHE A 702 10.77 -34.64 1.14
CA PHE A 702 9.51 -34.84 0.43
C PHE A 702 8.98 -36.26 0.68
N VAL A 703 7.65 -36.37 0.69
CA VAL A 703 6.92 -37.63 0.87
C VAL A 703 6.43 -38.06 -0.51
N THR A 704 6.93 -39.21 -0.98
CA THR A 704 6.51 -39.78 -2.26
C THR A 704 5.09 -40.35 -2.18
N MET A 705 4.46 -40.61 -3.33
CA MET A 705 3.16 -41.29 -3.37
C MET A 705 3.22 -42.65 -2.66
N LEU A 706 4.29 -43.42 -2.90
CA LEU A 706 4.53 -44.71 -2.28
C LEU A 706 4.66 -44.58 -0.76
N ASP A 707 5.48 -43.65 -0.26
CA ASP A 707 5.66 -43.40 1.18
C ASP A 707 4.33 -43.01 1.84
N GLY A 708 3.53 -42.17 1.16
CA GLY A 708 2.21 -41.75 1.62
C GLY A 708 1.21 -42.90 1.73
N ILE A 709 1.16 -43.77 0.72
CA ILE A 709 0.33 -44.99 0.71
C ILE A 709 0.75 -45.94 1.83
N MET A 710 2.05 -46.21 1.95
CA MET A 710 2.61 -47.10 2.98
C MET A 710 2.30 -46.59 4.39
N THR A 711 2.49 -45.29 4.62
CA THR A 711 2.15 -44.64 5.89
C THR A 711 0.66 -44.74 6.21
N LYS A 712 -0.23 -44.54 5.21
CA LYS A 712 -1.67 -44.62 5.40
C LYS A 712 -2.16 -46.03 5.73
N LEU A 713 -1.50 -47.07 5.19
CA LEU A 713 -1.81 -48.48 5.44
C LEU A 713 -1.06 -49.05 6.66
N GLY A 714 -0.10 -48.32 7.24
CA GLY A 714 0.68 -48.77 8.38
C GLY A 714 1.69 -49.86 8.05
N VAL A 715 2.22 -49.88 6.81
CA VAL A 715 3.20 -50.88 6.35
C VAL A 715 4.57 -50.25 6.13
N THR A 716 5.62 -51.07 6.28
CA THR A 716 7.03 -50.62 6.18
C THR A 716 7.83 -51.34 5.09
N SER A 717 7.20 -52.27 4.37
CA SER A 717 7.84 -53.06 3.31
C SER A 717 7.02 -53.02 2.02
N THR A 718 7.73 -53.00 0.90
CA THR A 718 7.20 -53.04 -0.47
C THR A 718 7.12 -54.46 -1.04
N ASN A 719 7.20 -55.49 -0.20
CA ASN A 719 7.14 -56.90 -0.59
C ASN A 719 6.07 -57.65 0.23
N GLY A 720 4.85 -57.11 0.29
CA GLY A 720 3.77 -57.67 1.09
C GLY A 720 2.39 -57.11 0.73
N GLN A 721 1.70 -56.52 1.69
CA GLN A 721 0.40 -55.88 1.46
C GLN A 721 0.52 -54.79 0.37
N VAL A 722 1.59 -53.99 0.41
CA VAL A 722 1.98 -53.10 -0.68
C VAL A 722 3.12 -53.77 -1.44
N THR A 723 3.01 -53.88 -2.76
CA THR A 723 4.08 -54.34 -3.64
C THR A 723 4.44 -53.25 -4.64
N TYR A 724 5.71 -52.82 -4.67
CA TYR A 724 6.19 -51.81 -5.61
C TYR A 724 6.88 -52.43 -6.81
N ALA A 725 6.62 -51.89 -8.01
CA ALA A 725 7.43 -52.14 -9.19
C ALA A 725 7.60 -50.84 -9.98
N GLU A 726 8.83 -50.47 -10.30
CA GLU A 726 9.11 -49.25 -11.06
C GLU A 726 8.42 -49.27 -12.43
N GLY A 727 8.55 -50.36 -13.19
CA GLY A 727 8.02 -50.46 -14.56
C GLY A 727 8.85 -49.63 -15.56
N CYS A 728 9.04 -48.35 -15.29
CA CYS A 728 10.06 -47.51 -15.89
C CYS A 728 10.32 -46.29 -14.99
N ASP A 729 11.44 -45.61 -15.24
CA ASP A 729 11.78 -44.34 -14.59
C ASP A 729 10.82 -43.22 -15.00
N ALA A 730 11.02 -42.00 -14.47
CA ALA A 730 10.17 -40.85 -14.77
C ALA A 730 10.05 -40.54 -16.28
N TYR A 731 11.14 -40.72 -17.03
CA TYR A 731 11.20 -40.47 -18.48
C TYR A 731 10.64 -41.60 -19.33
N CYS A 732 10.58 -42.81 -18.77
CA CYS A 732 10.08 -44.02 -19.42
C CYS A 732 10.68 -44.28 -20.82
N SER A 733 12.00 -44.14 -20.95
CA SER A 733 12.70 -44.25 -22.24
C SER A 733 12.77 -45.66 -22.83
N ASN A 734 12.44 -46.68 -22.04
CA ASN A 734 12.46 -48.09 -22.45
C ASN A 734 11.48 -48.94 -21.62
N THR A 735 11.25 -50.17 -22.06
CA THR A 735 10.26 -51.10 -21.48
C THR A 735 10.86 -52.28 -20.73
N LEU A 736 12.15 -52.23 -20.36
CA LEU A 736 12.90 -53.40 -19.86
C LEU A 736 12.32 -54.01 -18.58
N THR A 737 11.68 -53.21 -17.72
CA THR A 737 11.11 -53.69 -16.45
C THR A 737 9.58 -53.85 -16.46
N PHE A 738 8.94 -53.76 -17.64
CA PHE A 738 7.49 -53.91 -17.79
C PHE A 738 6.99 -55.30 -17.38
N ASP A 739 7.72 -56.36 -17.73
CA ASP A 739 7.35 -57.73 -17.34
C ASP A 739 7.30 -57.91 -15.81
N ASN A 740 8.14 -57.17 -15.07
CA ASN A 740 8.09 -57.15 -13.62
C ASN A 740 6.84 -56.43 -13.10
N ALA A 741 6.54 -55.25 -13.64
CA ALA A 741 5.34 -54.49 -13.28
C ALA A 741 4.05 -55.27 -13.56
N VAL A 742 3.94 -55.93 -14.72
CA VAL A 742 2.79 -56.78 -15.08
C VAL A 742 2.64 -57.95 -14.10
N ARG A 743 3.75 -58.58 -13.70
CA ARG A 743 3.72 -59.68 -12.71
C ARG A 743 3.22 -59.20 -11.35
N VAL A 744 3.67 -58.03 -10.90
CA VAL A 744 3.22 -57.41 -9.64
C VAL A 744 1.75 -57.02 -9.72
N ALA A 745 1.31 -56.41 -10.82
CA ALA A 745 -0.10 -56.06 -11.05
C ALA A 745 -1.03 -57.28 -10.98
N ARG A 746 -0.66 -58.39 -11.64
CA ARG A 746 -1.46 -59.64 -11.65
C ARG A 746 -1.59 -60.30 -10.29
N ALA A 747 -0.68 -60.01 -9.36
CA ALA A 747 -0.68 -60.57 -8.02
C ALA A 747 -1.44 -59.71 -6.99
N ALA A 748 -1.94 -58.53 -7.40
CA ALA A 748 -2.61 -57.57 -6.54
C ALA A 748 -4.13 -57.56 -6.73
N ASP A 749 -4.85 -57.18 -5.67
CA ASP A 749 -6.29 -56.93 -5.69
C ASP A 749 -6.61 -55.52 -6.21
N PHE A 750 -5.65 -54.60 -6.12
CA PHE A 750 -5.75 -53.23 -6.59
C PHE A 750 -4.41 -52.73 -7.12
N VAL A 751 -4.43 -51.91 -8.17
CA VAL A 751 -3.22 -51.35 -8.78
C VAL A 751 -3.32 -49.84 -8.84
N VAL A 752 -2.34 -49.17 -8.25
CA VAL A 752 -2.06 -47.74 -8.44
C VAL A 752 -0.94 -47.62 -9.45
N VAL A 753 -1.18 -46.91 -10.56
CA VAL A 753 -0.15 -46.64 -11.57
C VAL A 753 0.12 -45.13 -11.57
N ALA A 754 1.32 -44.72 -11.14
CA ALA A 754 1.79 -43.35 -11.15
C ALA A 754 2.49 -43.06 -12.48
N VAL A 755 1.82 -42.33 -13.35
CA VAL A 755 2.33 -41.87 -14.64
C VAL A 755 2.06 -40.38 -14.78
N GLY A 756 2.86 -39.71 -15.60
CA GLY A 756 2.77 -38.28 -15.79
C GLY A 756 4.01 -37.76 -16.49
N GLU A 757 4.25 -36.47 -16.29
CA GLU A 757 5.39 -35.75 -16.87
C GLU A 757 6.53 -35.67 -15.85
N PRO A 758 7.78 -35.87 -16.26
CA PRO A 758 8.94 -35.45 -15.50
C PRO A 758 8.91 -33.95 -15.21
N ARG A 759 9.54 -33.55 -14.10
CA ARG A 759 9.65 -32.17 -13.63
C ARG A 759 10.03 -31.18 -14.73
N GLU A 760 11.01 -31.55 -15.56
CA GLU A 760 11.61 -30.68 -16.58
C GLU A 760 10.82 -30.53 -17.87
N TYR A 761 9.75 -31.32 -18.09
CA TYR A 761 8.90 -31.17 -19.28
C TYR A 761 7.97 -29.96 -19.18
N SER A 762 7.94 -29.32 -18.01
CA SER A 762 7.20 -28.09 -17.74
C SER A 762 8.12 -27.05 -17.09
N GLY A 763 7.61 -25.83 -16.94
CA GLY A 763 8.39 -24.67 -16.52
C GLY A 763 9.07 -23.97 -17.69
N GLU A 764 10.10 -23.17 -17.39
CA GLU A 764 10.75 -22.33 -18.40
C GLU A 764 11.54 -23.18 -19.40
N ALA A 765 11.29 -22.94 -20.70
CA ALA A 765 11.92 -23.64 -21.81
C ALA A 765 11.84 -25.19 -21.76
N GLY A 766 10.88 -25.73 -21.01
CA GLY A 766 10.62 -27.18 -20.86
C GLY A 766 9.97 -27.82 -22.08
#